data_AF-A0A1M5LZH2-F1
#
_entry.id   AF-A0A1M5LZH2-F1
#
_cell.length_a   1.000
_cell.length_b   1.000
_cell.length_c   1.000
_cell.angle_alpha   90.00
_cell.angle_beta   90.00
_cell.angle_gamma   90.00
#
_symmetry.space_group_name_H-M   'P 1'
#
loop_
_entity.id
_entity.type
_entity.pdbx_description
1 polymer ?
#
loop_
_entity_poly.entity_id
_entity_poly.type
_entity_poly.pdbx_seq_one_letter_code
_entity_poly.pdbx_strand_id
1 'polypeptide(L)'
;MSDFKIIGNPNPVVGVLEIYTVSDFFEKVPSSPLSEENSFSYNPVHWEVYVLELGKWRKTKENDKKGNKVSYTFLEKSLTRNGIRILAKKGDKVARLDIKPLSAQPKIDHIELLDKNGAKINGRLSYGQTVKARVFCLNMEKRRVSVTMWEDDVKGAGHNKANEKNFIETLSGIVKFGKADIDFLLKPSFAKIAERGGHEKDKIHEFYVTAEYNDGKIASNNVNVNAPETPVAPYKGKTSPQQSVKNKPAEQKPKNDSQKPTAPKAVKGKINAVHITDTAGHQIKGVFKEKEIKVWINSTGLTGKEVCLKLYDEDLVSNDLLFTENFTIKSDLHALVVSLDTISRSLSGSNWAEGDEQELFVEIEVLQTHDFVKSAVVDVDATVFKPDPVEQTNKVAKVGEADKNDKKEKVVCQKCIDPVTVRQLEDLFPKADKDTLKTIAETYTKHMKALKMDTCWNKAHFFAQAIVESGKSFKLKEGEGMNYLADDLYLGRWDPKKKKYITIFSYFKTRKEEAYKYGRIEEIKNGKKIVTQVADQQSIANRVYANRVGNKGIESGDGWNFRGKGCIQLTGRTNYENANKYTLKYENADIVKNSDLVAKNIKIAVLSSMAYFDMYGVNKKANNCKDVKNKIAPMIGNDVPLQNGKTNHGEKQEAFDDYTSKTFSIANCKYGTAVNKEEKKETGKGVTIRLVRKWETKKSTIGEFTIDDSDIKGYILEEKGPDTTVSGIEQRVPVGTYNLKWHNGTKKKGVLKLYNSDVSEDRAILIHSGNTATDTEGCLLAGSTKSTDFVGDSKAKVKEINDYVKEKGVEGAKIIITAKYE
;
A
#
# COMPACT_ATOMS: atom_id res chain seq x y z
N MET A 1 -14.96 45.86 -51.95
CA MET A 1 -14.99 45.48 -50.52
C MET A 1 -13.54 45.37 -50.07
N SER A 2 -13.04 46.24 -49.20
CA SER A 2 -11.62 46.15 -48.80
C SER A 2 -11.44 45.06 -47.75
N ASP A 3 -10.72 44.01 -48.16
CA ASP A 3 -10.41 42.77 -47.45
C ASP A 3 -9.45 42.95 -46.27
N PHE A 4 -9.80 43.78 -45.29
CA PHE A 4 -9.02 43.89 -44.06
C PHE A 4 -9.20 42.61 -43.22
N LYS A 5 -8.20 41.71 -43.27
CA LYS A 5 -8.20 40.42 -42.56
C LYS A 5 -6.93 40.29 -41.74
N ILE A 6 -7.02 39.54 -40.63
CA ILE A 6 -5.84 39.09 -39.88
C ILE A 6 -5.31 37.84 -40.57
N ILE A 7 -4.02 37.83 -40.90
CA ILE A 7 -3.27 36.66 -41.35
C ILE A 7 -2.41 36.19 -40.19
N GLY A 8 -2.58 34.92 -39.80
CA GLY A 8 -1.78 34.28 -38.76
C GLY A 8 -2.40 32.97 -38.32
N ASN A 9 -1.69 32.21 -37.48
CA ASN A 9 -2.10 30.86 -37.09
C ASN A 9 -3.33 30.89 -36.15
N PRO A 10 -4.49 30.33 -36.54
CA PRO A 10 -5.67 30.24 -35.66
C PRO A 10 -5.53 29.15 -34.59
N ASN A 11 -4.61 28.20 -34.77
CA ASN A 11 -4.36 27.10 -33.84
C ASN A 11 -2.89 27.09 -33.37
N PRO A 12 -2.44 28.14 -32.66
CA PRO A 12 -1.05 28.29 -32.26
C PRO A 12 -0.64 27.25 -31.22
N VAL A 13 0.57 26.72 -31.33
CA VAL A 13 1.11 25.79 -30.33
C VAL A 13 1.57 26.59 -29.12
N VAL A 14 1.16 26.18 -27.92
CA VAL A 14 1.56 26.86 -26.67
C VAL A 14 3.08 26.90 -26.53
N GLY A 15 3.60 28.06 -26.12
CA GLY A 15 5.04 28.30 -25.92
C GLY A 15 5.80 28.68 -27.20
N VAL A 16 5.18 28.59 -28.38
CA VAL A 16 5.76 29.03 -29.65
C VAL A 16 5.39 30.50 -29.90
N LEU A 17 6.37 31.30 -30.36
CA LEU A 17 6.15 32.68 -30.77
C LEU A 17 5.42 32.70 -32.12
N GLU A 18 4.25 33.32 -32.16
CA GLU A 18 3.40 33.39 -33.34
C GLU A 18 3.32 34.81 -33.86
N ILE A 19 3.34 34.96 -35.19
CA ILE A 19 3.35 36.25 -35.87
C ILE A 19 2.00 36.43 -36.57
N TYR A 20 1.38 37.59 -36.32
CA TYR A 20 0.13 38.00 -36.94
C TYR A 20 0.34 39.30 -37.71
N THR A 21 -0.20 39.36 -38.92
CA THR A 21 -0.18 40.55 -39.79
C THR A 21 -1.59 40.88 -40.24
N VAL A 22 -1.81 42.10 -40.68
CA VAL A 22 -3.02 42.42 -41.46
C VAL A 22 -2.71 42.34 -42.95
N SER A 23 -3.68 41.86 -43.74
CA SER A 23 -3.61 41.96 -45.20
C SER A 23 -3.80 43.42 -45.62
N ASP A 24 -2.70 44.15 -45.82
CA ASP A 24 -2.73 45.35 -46.64
C ASP A 24 -2.59 44.88 -48.09
N PHE A 25 -3.70 44.94 -48.83
CA PHE A 25 -3.71 44.71 -50.28
C PHE A 25 -2.70 45.70 -50.88
N PHE A 26 -1.68 45.20 -51.56
CA PHE A 26 -0.74 46.02 -52.33
C PHE A 26 -1.57 46.97 -53.22
N GLU A 27 -1.62 48.25 -52.86
CA GLU A 27 -1.85 49.25 -53.89
C GLU A 27 -0.69 49.11 -54.87
N LYS A 28 -1.05 48.86 -56.14
CA LYS A 28 -0.13 48.83 -57.27
C LYS A 28 0.86 49.98 -57.11
N VAL A 29 2.13 49.65 -56.94
CA VAL A 29 3.22 50.62 -56.98
C VAL A 29 3.25 51.20 -58.40
N PRO A 30 2.98 52.50 -58.63
CA PRO A 30 3.45 53.15 -59.82
C PRO A 30 4.96 53.33 -59.65
N SER A 31 5.71 52.90 -60.65
CA SER A 31 7.14 53.16 -60.79
C SER A 31 7.45 54.65 -60.72
N SER A 32 8.57 54.98 -60.06
CA SER A 32 9.39 56.20 -60.15
C SER A 32 9.31 57.22 -58.98
N PRO A 33 10.41 57.97 -58.75
CA PRO A 33 10.97 58.13 -57.41
C PRO A 33 10.66 59.48 -56.75
N LEU A 34 10.78 59.47 -55.41
CA LEU A 34 11.05 60.59 -54.51
C LEU A 34 10.27 61.90 -54.76
N SER A 35 9.23 62.11 -53.95
CA SER A 35 8.92 63.44 -53.41
C SER A 35 8.50 63.29 -51.95
N GLU A 36 9.18 64.05 -51.10
CA GLU A 36 8.80 64.32 -49.73
C GLU A 36 7.47 65.09 -49.71
N GLU A 37 6.78 65.00 -48.57
CA GLU A 37 5.51 65.67 -48.26
C GLU A 37 4.24 65.05 -48.85
N ASN A 38 3.87 63.90 -48.29
CA ASN A 38 2.47 63.66 -47.96
C ASN A 38 2.41 63.06 -46.56
N SER A 39 1.80 63.79 -45.62
CA SER A 39 1.41 63.28 -44.31
C SER A 39 0.34 62.20 -44.51
N PHE A 40 0.73 61.01 -44.94
CA PHE A 40 -0.13 59.85 -44.88
C PHE A 40 -0.47 59.66 -43.40
N SER A 41 -1.72 59.92 -43.03
CA SER A 41 -2.25 59.55 -41.73
C SER A 41 -2.13 58.04 -41.60
N TYR A 42 -0.99 57.59 -41.09
CA TYR A 42 -0.76 56.19 -40.76
C TYR A 42 -1.72 55.90 -39.62
N ASN A 43 -2.95 55.48 -39.93
CA ASN A 43 -3.85 54.91 -38.94
C ASN A 43 -3.18 53.61 -38.49
N PRO A 44 -2.44 53.62 -37.37
CA PRO A 44 -1.66 52.46 -36.99
C PRO A 44 -2.66 51.38 -36.61
N VAL A 45 -2.44 50.15 -37.04
CA VAL A 45 -3.34 49.05 -36.67
C VAL A 45 -3.19 48.80 -35.17
N HIS A 46 -4.29 48.91 -34.42
CA HIS A 46 -4.33 48.58 -33.00
C HIS A 46 -4.81 47.15 -32.81
N TRP A 47 -4.03 46.37 -32.08
CA TRP A 47 -4.33 44.97 -31.79
C TRP A 47 -4.80 44.84 -30.35
N GLU A 48 -5.86 44.08 -30.15
CA GLU A 48 -6.45 43.81 -28.84
C GLU A 48 -6.72 42.32 -28.68
N VAL A 49 -6.48 41.77 -27.49
CA VAL A 49 -6.75 40.35 -27.18
C VAL A 49 -7.87 40.24 -26.15
N TYR A 50 -8.86 39.41 -26.44
CA TYR A 50 -10.02 39.12 -25.60
C TYR A 50 -10.04 37.67 -25.17
N VAL A 51 -10.52 37.42 -23.96
CA VAL A 51 -10.75 36.09 -23.40
C VAL A 51 -12.22 35.93 -23.02
N LEU A 52 -12.79 34.75 -23.27
CA LEU A 52 -14.17 34.42 -22.91
C LEU A 52 -14.22 33.89 -21.48
N GLU A 53 -14.88 34.63 -20.58
CA GLU A 53 -15.05 34.27 -19.16
C GLU A 53 -16.53 34.44 -18.79
N LEU A 54 -17.15 33.41 -18.20
CA LEU A 54 -18.57 33.41 -17.79
C LEU A 54 -19.55 33.87 -18.90
N GLY A 55 -19.27 33.49 -20.15
CA GLY A 55 -20.10 33.84 -21.31
C GLY A 55 -19.93 35.26 -21.85
N LYS A 56 -19.02 36.08 -21.29
CA LYS A 56 -18.72 37.44 -21.76
C LYS A 56 -17.27 37.57 -22.22
N TRP A 57 -17.05 38.30 -23.31
CA TRP A 57 -15.71 38.62 -23.80
C TRP A 57 -15.11 39.74 -22.97
N ARG A 58 -13.96 39.48 -22.33
CA ARG A 58 -13.22 40.47 -21.55
C ARG A 58 -11.90 40.79 -22.24
N LYS A 59 -11.63 42.09 -22.45
CA LYS A 59 -10.34 42.57 -22.98
C LYS A 59 -9.21 42.34 -21.98
N THR A 60 -8.06 41.89 -22.46
CA THR A 60 -6.82 41.79 -21.68
C THR A 60 -5.96 43.02 -21.94
N LYS A 61 -5.88 43.93 -20.96
CA LYS A 61 -5.21 45.23 -21.15
C LYS A 61 -3.70 45.08 -21.37
N GLU A 62 -3.08 44.02 -20.84
CA GLU A 62 -1.63 43.77 -20.98
C GLU A 62 -1.16 43.37 -22.39
N ASN A 63 -2.06 43.07 -23.34
CA ASN A 63 -1.72 42.49 -24.64
C ASN A 63 -1.96 43.43 -25.84
N ASP A 64 -2.26 44.70 -25.57
CA ASP A 64 -2.50 45.69 -26.62
C ASP A 64 -1.19 46.02 -27.35
N LYS A 65 -1.21 45.95 -28.69
CA LYS A 65 -0.05 46.23 -29.55
C LYS A 65 -0.45 47.15 -30.70
N LYS A 66 0.55 47.79 -31.34
CA LYS A 66 0.34 48.65 -32.51
C LYS A 66 1.28 48.26 -33.64
N GLY A 67 0.84 48.46 -34.88
CA GLY A 67 1.63 48.22 -36.09
C GLY A 67 1.03 47.15 -37.00
N ASN A 68 1.47 47.07 -38.26
CA ASN A 68 0.90 46.15 -39.25
C ASN A 68 1.26 44.67 -39.01
N LYS A 69 2.22 44.42 -38.12
CA LYS A 69 2.72 43.11 -37.71
C LYS A 69 2.92 43.09 -36.21
N VAL A 70 2.43 42.05 -35.55
CA VAL A 70 2.59 41.84 -34.10
C VAL A 70 2.92 40.39 -33.81
N SER A 71 3.60 40.14 -32.70
CA SER A 71 3.86 38.79 -32.21
C SER A 71 3.07 38.48 -30.95
N TYR A 72 2.63 37.25 -30.77
CA TYR A 72 2.01 36.77 -29.54
C TYR A 72 2.55 35.38 -29.19
N THR A 73 2.79 35.13 -27.90
CA THR A 73 3.09 33.80 -27.39
C THR A 73 1.95 33.34 -26.51
N PHE A 74 1.33 32.22 -26.86
CA PHE A 74 0.23 31.66 -26.07
C PHE A 74 0.82 30.74 -25.00
N LEU A 75 0.50 31.01 -23.74
CA LEU A 75 0.98 30.22 -22.61
C LEU A 75 -0.01 29.09 -22.29
N GLU A 76 0.37 28.18 -21.40
CA GLU A 76 -0.46 27.03 -21.04
C GLU A 76 -1.82 27.43 -20.43
N LYS A 77 -1.87 28.58 -19.74
CA LYS A 77 -3.11 29.22 -19.29
C LYS A 77 -4.09 29.54 -20.43
N SER A 78 -3.60 29.68 -21.66
CA SER A 78 -4.43 29.91 -22.84
C SER A 78 -5.27 28.68 -23.22
N LEU A 79 -4.82 27.46 -22.89
CA LEU A 79 -5.58 26.21 -23.11
C LEU A 79 -6.80 26.08 -22.19
N THR A 80 -6.77 26.73 -21.04
CA THR A 80 -7.86 26.69 -20.06
C THR A 80 -8.92 27.77 -20.30
N ARG A 81 -8.74 28.63 -21.31
CA ARG A 81 -9.70 29.67 -21.65
C ARG A 81 -10.84 29.08 -22.48
N ASN A 82 -12.07 29.45 -22.15
CA ASN A 82 -13.27 29.05 -22.91
C ASN A 82 -13.28 29.64 -24.34
N GLY A 83 -12.44 30.62 -24.62
CA GLY A 83 -12.23 31.21 -25.93
C GLY A 83 -11.20 32.34 -25.87
N ILE A 84 -10.41 32.51 -26.94
CA ILE A 84 -9.46 33.61 -27.11
C ILE A 84 -9.72 34.23 -28.48
N ARG A 85 -9.69 35.57 -28.55
CA ARG A 85 -9.94 36.33 -29.78
C ARG A 85 -8.95 37.46 -29.93
N ILE A 86 -8.37 37.60 -31.11
CA ILE A 86 -7.57 38.75 -31.50
C ILE A 86 -8.44 39.66 -32.36
N LEU A 87 -8.44 40.96 -32.04
CA LEU A 87 -9.00 42.01 -32.87
C LEU A 87 -7.89 42.91 -33.39
N ALA A 88 -7.92 43.24 -34.68
CA ALA A 88 -7.11 44.29 -35.28
C ALA A 88 -8.06 45.43 -35.69
N LYS A 89 -7.73 46.67 -35.33
CA LYS A 89 -8.53 47.87 -35.61
C LYS A 89 -7.71 48.86 -36.43
N LYS A 90 -8.24 49.34 -37.55
CA LYS A 90 -7.61 50.33 -38.43
C LYS A 90 -8.66 51.38 -38.80
N GLY A 91 -8.68 52.52 -38.08
CA GLY A 91 -9.79 53.46 -38.13
C GLY A 91 -11.11 52.80 -37.70
N ASP A 92 -12.16 52.93 -38.51
CA ASP A 92 -13.47 52.30 -38.25
C ASP A 92 -13.55 50.81 -38.63
N LYS A 93 -12.49 50.25 -39.24
CA LYS A 93 -12.45 48.85 -39.69
C LYS A 93 -11.93 47.93 -38.59
N VAL A 94 -12.59 46.80 -38.39
CA VAL A 94 -12.21 45.77 -37.40
C VAL A 94 -12.12 44.40 -38.06
N ALA A 95 -10.97 43.74 -37.92
CA ALA A 95 -10.78 42.34 -38.28
C ALA A 95 -10.70 41.49 -37.02
N ARG A 96 -11.20 40.26 -37.10
CA ARG A 96 -11.30 39.32 -35.97
C ARG A 96 -10.69 37.97 -36.33
N LEU A 97 -9.97 37.37 -35.38
CA LEU A 97 -9.45 36.01 -35.48
C LEU A 97 -9.65 35.29 -34.15
N ASP A 98 -10.42 34.21 -34.16
CA ASP A 98 -10.61 33.34 -33.01
C ASP A 98 -9.44 32.35 -32.92
N ILE A 99 -8.85 32.26 -31.73
CA ILE A 99 -7.65 31.48 -31.46
C ILE A 99 -8.01 30.27 -30.60
N LYS A 100 -7.60 29.09 -31.06
CA LYS A 100 -7.70 27.84 -30.31
C LYS A 100 -6.31 27.23 -30.14
N PRO A 101 -5.60 27.56 -29.04
CA PRO A 101 -4.24 27.08 -28.86
C PRO A 101 -4.19 25.55 -28.80
N LEU A 102 -3.12 24.98 -29.35
CA LEU A 102 -2.82 23.55 -29.30
C LEU A 102 -1.76 23.28 -28.23
N SER A 103 -1.87 22.13 -27.57
CA SER A 103 -0.86 21.68 -26.61
C SER A 103 0.41 21.25 -27.35
N ALA A 104 1.58 21.61 -26.81
CA ALA A 104 2.88 21.23 -27.36
C ALA A 104 3.32 19.84 -26.85
N GLN A 105 4.45 19.31 -27.33
CA GLN A 105 5.06 18.16 -26.66
C GLN A 105 5.71 18.61 -25.34
N PRO A 106 5.51 17.90 -24.21
CA PRO A 106 6.09 18.28 -22.94
C PRO A 106 7.62 18.14 -22.99
N LYS A 107 8.37 19.19 -22.64
CA LYS A 107 9.83 19.16 -22.56
C LYS A 107 10.38 20.07 -21.48
N ILE A 108 11.55 19.72 -20.96
CA ILE A 108 12.37 20.62 -20.16
C ILE A 108 13.08 21.58 -21.13
N ASP A 109 13.08 22.87 -20.84
CA ASP A 109 13.68 23.89 -21.69
C ASP A 109 15.13 24.19 -21.26
N HIS A 110 15.32 24.64 -20.01
CA HIS A 110 16.63 24.85 -19.40
C HIS A 110 16.54 24.89 -17.87
N ILE A 111 17.68 24.92 -17.19
CA ILE A 111 17.78 24.96 -15.73
C ILE A 111 18.64 26.14 -15.30
N GLU A 112 18.19 26.90 -14.31
CA GLU A 112 18.97 27.94 -13.65
C GLU A 112 19.27 27.55 -12.20
N LEU A 113 20.53 27.72 -11.77
CA LEU A 113 20.90 27.63 -10.36
C LEU A 113 20.89 29.03 -9.74
N LEU A 114 20.10 29.17 -8.66
CA LEU A 114 19.81 30.42 -7.98
C LEU A 114 20.08 30.26 -6.47
N ASP A 115 20.18 31.37 -5.75
CA ASP A 115 20.19 31.31 -4.29
C ASP A 115 18.80 30.92 -3.73
N LYS A 116 18.72 30.71 -2.41
CA LYS A 116 17.46 30.36 -1.73
C LYS A 116 16.30 31.34 -2.00
N ASN A 117 16.62 32.60 -2.28
CA ASN A 117 15.63 33.66 -2.54
C ASN A 117 15.26 33.76 -4.03
N GLY A 118 15.91 32.97 -4.89
CA GLY A 118 15.70 32.96 -6.33
C GLY A 118 16.47 34.05 -7.09
N ALA A 119 17.54 34.61 -6.51
CA ALA A 119 18.44 35.54 -7.17
C ALA A 119 19.63 34.82 -7.81
N LYS A 120 20.25 35.43 -8.84
CA LYS A 120 21.46 34.87 -9.46
C LYS A 120 22.61 34.83 -8.46
N ILE A 121 23.29 33.69 -8.41
CA ILE A 121 24.47 33.51 -7.55
C ILE A 121 25.65 34.23 -8.21
N ASN A 122 26.12 35.30 -7.58
CA ASN A 122 27.34 36.01 -7.98
C ASN A 122 28.43 35.70 -6.96
N GLY A 123 29.41 34.88 -7.33
CA GLY A 123 30.50 34.45 -6.46
C GLY A 123 30.30 33.05 -5.89
N ARG A 124 31.08 32.72 -4.86
CA ARG A 124 31.17 31.35 -4.31
C ARG A 124 30.19 31.17 -3.15
N LEU A 125 29.62 29.97 -3.08
CA LEU A 125 28.77 29.55 -1.97
C LEU A 125 29.57 28.84 -0.89
N SER A 126 28.94 28.67 0.27
CA SER A 126 29.49 27.89 1.38
C SER A 126 28.55 26.75 1.74
N TYR A 127 29.11 25.66 2.26
CA TYR A 127 28.32 24.60 2.88
C TYR A 127 27.44 25.17 4.00
N GLY A 128 26.18 24.72 4.05
CA GLY A 128 25.10 25.26 4.87
C GLY A 128 24.19 26.24 4.13
N GLN A 129 24.55 26.67 2.92
CA GLN A 129 23.68 27.48 2.06
C GLN A 129 22.82 26.60 1.12
N THR A 130 21.69 27.13 0.68
CA THR A 130 20.76 26.43 -0.22
C THR A 130 20.92 26.95 -1.64
N VAL A 131 21.05 26.02 -2.59
CA VAL A 131 20.99 26.27 -4.03
C VAL A 131 19.61 25.88 -4.54
N LYS A 132 18.92 26.80 -5.21
CA LYS A 132 17.64 26.57 -5.85
C LYS A 132 17.86 26.24 -7.32
N ALA A 133 17.55 25.01 -7.71
CA ALA A 133 17.43 24.63 -9.10
C ALA A 133 16.03 25.00 -9.62
N ARG A 134 15.98 26.01 -10.47
CA ARG A 134 14.77 26.41 -11.18
C ARG A 134 14.77 25.79 -12.57
N VAL A 135 13.95 24.77 -12.75
CA VAL A 135 13.75 24.11 -14.05
C VAL A 135 12.64 24.83 -14.80
N PHE A 136 12.96 25.35 -15.98
CA PHE A 136 11.97 25.93 -16.89
C PHE A 136 11.44 24.82 -17.79
N CYS A 137 10.12 24.67 -17.80
CA CYS A 137 9.45 23.58 -18.49
C CYS A 137 8.36 24.10 -19.42
N LEU A 138 8.22 23.45 -20.56
CA LEU A 138 7.21 23.76 -21.56
C LEU A 138 6.19 22.64 -21.63
N ASN A 139 4.90 22.97 -21.43
CA ASN A 139 3.77 22.04 -21.48
C ASN A 139 3.88 20.87 -20.48
N MET A 140 4.43 21.17 -19.31
CA MET A 140 4.63 20.21 -18.22
C MET A 140 3.88 20.60 -16.94
N GLU A 141 2.93 21.53 -16.99
CA GLU A 141 2.19 21.98 -15.80
C GLU A 141 1.58 20.79 -15.02
N LYS A 142 1.73 20.82 -13.69
CA LYS A 142 1.35 19.73 -12.76
C LYS A 142 2.07 18.40 -12.98
N ARG A 143 2.97 18.28 -13.95
CA ARG A 143 3.86 17.13 -14.09
C ARG A 143 5.02 17.27 -13.12
N ARG A 144 5.56 16.13 -12.71
CA ARG A 144 6.75 16.06 -11.87
C ARG A 144 7.99 16.07 -12.75
N VAL A 145 8.99 16.85 -12.35
CA VAL A 145 10.35 16.83 -12.90
C VAL A 145 11.27 16.33 -11.80
N SER A 146 12.13 15.37 -12.14
CA SER A 146 13.21 14.92 -11.26
C SER A 146 14.48 15.70 -11.57
N VAL A 147 15.13 16.20 -10.53
CA VAL A 147 16.37 16.97 -10.61
C VAL A 147 17.40 16.30 -9.72
N THR A 148 18.52 15.91 -10.30
CA THR A 148 19.62 15.26 -9.59
C THR A 148 20.78 16.22 -9.46
N MET A 149 21.34 16.37 -8.26
CA MET A 149 22.55 17.15 -8.01
C MET A 149 23.79 16.25 -8.04
N TRP A 150 24.83 16.77 -8.68
CA TRP A 150 26.10 16.11 -8.90
C TRP A 150 27.24 17.04 -8.49
N GLU A 151 28.36 16.45 -8.14
CA GLU A 151 29.63 17.14 -8.06
C GLU A 151 30.42 16.94 -9.36
N ASP A 152 31.16 17.96 -9.80
CA ASP A 152 31.93 17.98 -11.04
C ASP A 152 33.43 17.97 -10.72
N ASP A 153 34.07 16.81 -10.89
CA ASP A 153 35.51 16.59 -10.69
C ASP A 153 36.30 16.63 -12.02
N VAL A 154 35.65 17.05 -13.12
CA VAL A 154 36.25 17.13 -14.45
C VAL A 154 36.26 18.57 -14.95
N LYS A 155 37.39 19.00 -15.52
CA LYS A 155 37.51 20.35 -16.08
C LYS A 155 36.54 20.57 -17.24
N GLY A 156 35.49 21.36 -16.99
CA GLY A 156 34.55 21.87 -17.99
C GLY A 156 33.10 21.65 -17.57
N ALA A 157 32.26 22.68 -17.69
CA ALA A 157 30.89 22.63 -17.19
C ALA A 157 30.00 21.61 -17.92
N GLY A 158 29.21 20.85 -17.16
CA GLY A 158 28.12 20.00 -17.67
C GLY A 158 28.23 18.53 -17.29
N HIS A 159 27.21 17.74 -17.65
CA HIS A 159 27.15 16.33 -17.28
C HIS A 159 28.06 15.45 -18.14
N ASN A 160 29.10 14.89 -17.52
CA ASN A 160 30.06 13.98 -18.15
C ASN A 160 29.94 12.57 -17.57
N LYS A 161 30.25 11.53 -18.37
CA LYS A 161 30.20 10.12 -17.92
C LYS A 161 31.11 9.81 -16.71
N ALA A 162 32.18 10.59 -16.53
CA ALA A 162 33.08 10.45 -15.39
C ALA A 162 32.40 10.83 -14.06
N ASN A 163 31.45 11.77 -14.11
CA ASN A 163 30.80 12.37 -12.93
C ASN A 163 29.61 11.52 -12.43
N GLU A 164 29.24 10.44 -13.14
CA GLU A 164 28.13 9.54 -12.75
C GLU A 164 28.36 8.87 -11.37
N LYS A 165 29.61 8.83 -10.89
CA LYS A 165 29.97 8.30 -9.57
C LYS A 165 29.87 9.34 -8.44
N ASN A 166 29.73 10.62 -8.76
CA ASN A 166 29.70 11.74 -7.81
C ASN A 166 28.26 12.24 -7.60
N PHE A 167 27.35 11.28 -7.45
CA PHE A 167 25.95 11.51 -7.12
C PHE A 167 25.81 12.10 -5.71
N ILE A 168 24.99 13.15 -5.57
CA ILE A 168 24.67 13.75 -4.27
C ILE A 168 23.27 13.32 -3.81
N GLU A 169 22.24 13.81 -4.50
CA GLU A 169 20.85 13.52 -4.17
C GLU A 169 19.93 13.83 -5.36
N THR A 170 18.79 13.13 -5.46
CA THR A 170 17.74 13.43 -6.43
C THR A 170 16.50 13.93 -5.70
N LEU A 171 16.06 15.12 -6.06
CA LEU A 171 14.83 15.73 -5.57
C LEU A 171 13.85 15.89 -6.73
N SER A 172 12.58 16.12 -6.42
CA SER A 172 11.57 16.32 -7.47
C SER A 172 10.66 17.51 -7.17
N GLY A 173 10.30 18.22 -8.23
CA GLY A 173 9.42 19.39 -8.17
C GLY A 173 8.20 19.18 -9.07
N ILE A 174 7.07 19.76 -8.68
CA ILE A 174 5.90 19.87 -9.56
C ILE A 174 6.02 21.17 -10.34
N VAL A 175 5.91 21.09 -11.66
CA VAL A 175 5.92 22.28 -12.52
C VAL A 175 4.67 23.10 -12.25
N LYS A 176 4.87 24.35 -11.83
CA LYS A 176 3.85 25.37 -11.62
C LYS A 176 4.21 26.62 -12.40
N PHE A 177 3.28 27.12 -13.20
CA PHE A 177 3.49 28.26 -14.10
C PHE A 177 4.69 28.07 -15.04
N GLY A 178 4.87 26.85 -15.56
CA GLY A 178 6.00 26.51 -16.44
C GLY A 178 7.36 26.46 -15.76
N LYS A 179 7.42 26.40 -14.42
CA LYS A 179 8.67 26.31 -13.65
C LYS A 179 8.56 25.28 -12.53
N ALA A 180 9.63 24.57 -12.22
CA ALA A 180 9.75 23.79 -10.99
C ALA A 180 10.96 24.30 -10.21
N ASP A 181 10.74 24.79 -8.99
CA ASP A 181 11.81 25.19 -8.07
C ASP A 181 12.09 24.05 -7.10
N ILE A 182 13.33 23.59 -7.08
CA ILE A 182 13.83 22.51 -6.22
C ILE A 182 15.00 23.07 -5.41
N ASP A 183 14.94 22.93 -4.08
CA ASP A 183 15.96 23.48 -3.18
C ASP A 183 16.89 22.38 -2.67
N PHE A 184 18.18 22.50 -2.98
CA PHE A 184 19.25 21.65 -2.50
C PHE A 184 20.01 22.36 -1.38
N LEU A 185 20.04 21.78 -0.19
CA LEU A 185 20.87 22.29 0.91
C LEU A 185 22.28 21.74 0.73
N LEU A 186 23.28 22.59 0.54
CA LEU A 186 24.69 22.17 0.44
C LEU A 186 25.18 21.67 1.80
N LYS A 187 24.91 20.41 2.15
CA LYS A 187 25.30 19.84 3.45
C LYS A 187 26.82 19.73 3.53
N PRO A 188 27.46 20.04 4.67
CA PRO A 188 28.90 19.83 4.84
C PRO A 188 29.35 18.38 4.54
N SER A 189 28.46 17.40 4.68
CA SER A 189 28.73 16.00 4.31
C SER A 189 28.99 15.79 2.81
N PHE A 190 28.49 16.68 1.94
CA PHE A 190 28.73 16.61 0.49
C PHE A 190 30.20 16.89 0.13
N ALA A 191 30.95 17.58 0.99
CA ALA A 191 32.38 17.78 0.80
C ALA A 191 33.15 16.44 0.72
N LYS A 192 32.70 15.42 1.46
CA LYS A 192 33.31 14.08 1.42
C LYS A 192 33.12 13.37 0.07
N ILE A 193 32.12 13.78 -0.71
CA ILE A 193 31.88 13.23 -2.06
C ILE A 193 32.76 13.96 -3.07
N ALA A 194 32.86 15.29 -2.95
CA ALA A 194 33.75 16.13 -3.76
C ALA A 194 35.24 15.77 -3.59
N GLU A 195 35.66 15.34 -2.40
CA GLU A 195 37.05 14.99 -2.11
C GLU A 195 37.44 13.56 -2.54
N ARG A 196 36.52 12.75 -3.13
CA ARG A 196 36.79 11.36 -3.54
C ARG A 196 37.75 11.24 -4.73
N GLY A 197 37.81 12.25 -5.59
CA GLY A 197 38.70 12.31 -6.75
C GLY A 197 40.16 12.67 -6.43
N GLY A 198 40.45 12.99 -5.16
CA GLY A 198 41.71 13.58 -4.70
C GLY A 198 41.55 15.09 -4.47
N HIS A 199 42.34 15.66 -3.54
CA HIS A 199 42.23 17.08 -3.18
C HIS A 199 42.49 17.98 -4.39
N GLU A 200 41.46 18.69 -4.84
CA GLU A 200 41.64 19.80 -5.77
C GLU A 200 42.51 20.88 -5.10
N LYS A 201 43.55 21.31 -5.82
CA LYS A 201 44.61 22.19 -5.28
C LYS A 201 44.09 23.56 -4.84
N ASP A 202 42.90 23.95 -5.28
CA ASP A 202 42.26 25.24 -5.09
C ASP A 202 41.16 25.24 -4.00
N LYS A 203 40.84 24.09 -3.38
CA LYS A 203 39.84 23.96 -2.30
C LYS A 203 38.45 24.49 -2.69
N ILE A 204 38.03 24.26 -3.93
CA ILE A 204 36.70 24.61 -4.43
C ILE A 204 36.03 23.30 -4.85
N HIS A 205 34.72 23.16 -4.59
CA HIS A 205 33.91 22.05 -5.07
C HIS A 205 32.86 22.61 -6.03
N GLU A 206 32.75 22.03 -7.22
CA GLU A 206 31.81 22.48 -8.24
C GLU A 206 30.58 21.57 -8.27
N PHE A 207 29.38 22.15 -8.20
CA PHE A 207 28.12 21.40 -8.23
C PHE A 207 27.27 21.82 -9.42
N TYR A 208 26.60 20.87 -10.04
CA TYR A 208 25.59 21.14 -11.07
C TYR A 208 24.40 20.20 -10.88
N VAL A 209 23.32 20.48 -11.60
CA VAL A 209 22.14 19.62 -11.59
C VAL A 209 21.77 19.14 -12.98
N THR A 210 21.16 17.96 -13.06
CA THR A 210 20.52 17.47 -14.27
C THR A 210 19.04 17.26 -14.03
N ALA A 211 18.20 17.74 -14.94
CA ALA A 211 16.76 17.47 -14.92
C ALA A 211 16.40 16.46 -16.01
N GLU A 212 15.57 15.49 -15.65
CA GLU A 212 15.19 14.38 -16.52
C GLU A 212 13.66 14.34 -16.69
N TYR A 213 13.23 14.15 -17.94
CA TYR A 213 11.83 13.92 -18.30
C TYR A 213 11.72 13.15 -19.61
N ASN A 214 11.08 11.98 -19.58
CA ASN A 214 11.13 10.97 -20.64
C ASN A 214 12.60 10.58 -20.97
N ASP A 215 12.97 10.45 -22.26
CA ASP A 215 14.33 10.15 -22.73
C ASP A 215 15.27 11.38 -22.79
N GLY A 216 14.81 12.55 -22.32
CA GLY A 216 15.56 13.81 -22.37
C GLY A 216 16.22 14.14 -21.03
N LYS A 217 17.54 14.41 -21.05
CA LYS A 217 18.34 14.87 -19.92
C LYS A 217 19.01 16.20 -20.26
N ILE A 218 18.82 17.21 -19.42
CA ILE A 218 19.44 18.54 -19.56
C ILE A 218 20.24 18.85 -18.31
N ALA A 219 21.44 19.41 -18.46
CA ALA A 219 22.31 19.83 -17.36
C ALA A 219 22.28 21.35 -17.18
N SER A 220 22.45 21.82 -15.94
CA SER A 220 22.73 23.22 -15.64
C SER A 220 24.22 23.55 -15.82
N ASN A 221 24.55 24.83 -15.71
CA ASN A 221 25.92 25.25 -15.43
C ASN A 221 26.31 24.91 -13.97
N ASN A 222 27.61 24.98 -13.68
CA ASN A 222 28.16 24.70 -12.35
C ASN A 222 28.00 25.91 -11.41
N VAL A 223 27.96 25.64 -10.11
CA VAL A 223 28.13 26.61 -9.02
C VAL A 223 29.30 26.20 -8.13
N ASN A 224 30.10 27.18 -7.72
CA ASN A 224 31.34 26.93 -6.99
C ASN A 224 31.11 27.10 -5.50
N VAL A 225 31.51 26.10 -4.71
CA VAL A 225 31.36 26.05 -3.27
C VAL A 225 32.73 25.97 -2.64
N ASN A 226 33.00 26.78 -1.62
CA ASN A 226 34.28 26.70 -0.92
C ASN A 226 34.37 25.39 -0.11
N ALA A 227 35.46 24.64 -0.28
CA ALA A 227 35.72 23.44 0.50
C ALA A 227 35.85 23.78 1.99
N PRO A 228 35.36 22.91 2.89
CA PRO A 228 35.42 23.17 4.32
C PRO A 228 36.87 23.13 4.80
N GLU A 229 37.28 24.13 5.58
CA GLU A 229 38.55 24.06 6.31
C GLU A 229 38.43 22.94 7.37
N THR A 230 39.43 22.07 7.44
CA THR A 230 39.49 20.77 8.17
C THR A 230 38.91 20.73 9.60
N PRO A 231 38.63 19.50 10.10
CA PRO A 231 37.28 19.02 10.37
C PRO A 231 36.54 19.87 11.42
N VAL A 232 35.42 20.47 11.01
CA VAL A 232 34.65 21.35 11.89
C VAL A 232 33.83 20.51 12.88
N ALA A 233 34.12 20.69 14.16
CA ALA A 233 33.31 20.18 15.28
C ALA A 233 31.83 20.57 15.12
N PRO A 234 30.88 19.77 15.65
CA PRO A 234 29.45 20.10 15.58
C PRO A 234 29.18 21.50 16.13
N TYR A 235 28.41 22.27 15.36
CA TYR A 235 28.02 23.64 15.66
C TYR A 235 27.39 23.73 17.06
N LYS A 236 28.18 24.18 18.05
CA LYS A 236 27.66 24.67 19.32
C LYS A 236 27.07 26.05 19.08
N GLY A 237 25.74 26.15 19.08
CA GLY A 237 25.07 27.44 19.13
C GLY A 237 25.55 28.23 20.34
N LYS A 238 26.34 29.29 20.11
CA LYS A 238 26.62 30.30 21.13
C LYS A 238 25.33 31.04 21.40
N THR A 239 24.87 30.92 22.64
CA THR A 239 24.01 31.88 23.31
C THR A 239 24.56 33.30 23.09
N SER A 240 23.69 34.20 22.64
CA SER A 240 23.96 35.64 22.66
C SER A 240 24.22 36.09 24.10
N PRO A 241 25.26 36.89 24.38
CA PRO A 241 25.44 37.50 25.69
C PRO A 241 24.29 38.45 26.01
N GLN A 242 23.84 38.41 27.26
CA GLN A 242 22.95 39.42 27.85
C GLN A 242 23.48 40.82 27.57
N GLN A 243 22.66 41.67 26.93
CA GLN A 243 22.68 43.10 27.23
C GLN A 243 21.52 43.43 28.17
N SER A 244 21.92 44.09 29.25
CA SER A 244 21.21 44.49 30.44
C SER A 244 19.94 45.30 30.21
N VAL A 245 18.91 44.98 30.99
CA VAL A 245 17.79 45.88 31.30
C VAL A 245 18.27 46.99 32.23
N LYS A 246 17.99 48.26 31.88
CA LYS A 246 17.75 49.37 32.81
C LYS A 246 16.74 50.36 32.18
N ASN A 247 15.58 50.48 32.85
CA ASN A 247 14.77 51.68 33.20
C ASN A 247 14.63 52.85 32.19
N LYS A 248 13.51 53.58 32.01
CA LYS A 248 12.08 53.60 32.43
C LYS A 248 11.42 54.74 31.58
N PRO A 249 10.21 55.29 31.88
CA PRO A 249 9.00 55.27 31.05
C PRO A 249 8.61 56.61 30.37
N ALA A 250 7.67 56.59 29.41
CA ALA A 250 6.76 57.72 29.18
C ALA A 250 5.45 57.29 28.49
N GLU A 251 4.34 57.73 29.07
CA GLU A 251 2.95 57.58 28.63
C GLU A 251 2.64 58.29 27.31
N GLN A 252 1.67 57.78 26.54
CA GLN A 252 0.43 58.51 26.25
C GLN A 252 -0.66 57.63 25.64
N LYS A 253 -1.90 58.00 25.99
CA LYS A 253 -3.18 57.31 25.82
C LYS A 253 -3.86 57.68 24.47
N PRO A 254 -5.09 57.21 24.17
CA PRO A 254 -5.45 56.53 22.92
C PRO A 254 -6.21 57.43 21.92
N LYS A 255 -6.41 56.93 20.68
CA LYS A 255 -7.57 57.33 19.86
C LYS A 255 -8.22 56.11 19.20
N ASN A 256 -9.47 55.87 19.61
CA ASN A 256 -10.49 55.15 18.88
C ASN A 256 -10.73 55.82 17.52
N ASP A 257 -10.98 55.03 16.48
CA ASP A 257 -12.22 55.24 15.74
C ASP A 257 -12.77 53.94 15.16
N SER A 258 -14.09 53.89 15.14
CA SER A 258 -14.92 52.69 15.03
C SER A 258 -15.12 52.27 13.57
N GLN A 259 -15.08 50.97 13.28
CA GLN A 259 -15.91 50.37 12.21
C GLN A 259 -16.31 48.92 12.55
N LYS A 260 -17.62 48.68 12.40
CA LYS A 260 -18.43 47.48 12.69
C LYS A 260 -18.04 46.25 11.84
N PRO A 261 -18.53 45.03 12.17
CA PRO A 261 -17.83 43.77 12.03
C PRO A 261 -17.99 43.16 10.64
N THR A 262 -16.88 42.89 9.96
CA THR A 262 -16.86 41.92 8.86
C THR A 262 -16.74 40.52 9.46
N ALA A 263 -17.70 39.66 9.15
CA ALA A 263 -17.68 38.23 9.48
C ALA A 263 -16.30 37.61 9.20
N PRO A 264 -15.77 36.71 10.07
CA PRO A 264 -14.45 36.16 9.87
C PRO A 264 -14.41 35.43 8.53
N LYS A 265 -13.52 35.88 7.63
CA LYS A 265 -13.12 35.05 6.49
C LYS A 265 -12.72 33.70 7.05
N ALA A 266 -13.35 32.62 6.57
CA ALA A 266 -12.99 31.27 6.95
C ALA A 266 -11.47 31.10 6.80
N VAL A 267 -10.79 30.98 7.94
CA VAL A 267 -9.34 30.76 7.97
C VAL A 267 -9.12 29.40 7.31
N LYS A 268 -8.43 29.38 6.17
CA LYS A 268 -8.05 28.12 5.54
C LYS A 268 -7.17 27.36 6.52
N GLY A 269 -7.66 26.23 7.01
CA GLY A 269 -6.98 25.40 7.99
C GLY A 269 -5.61 24.96 7.46
N LYS A 270 -4.54 25.16 8.24
CA LYS A 270 -3.19 24.71 7.89
C LYS A 270 -2.43 24.24 9.12
N ILE A 271 -1.48 23.32 8.91
CA ILE A 271 -0.47 22.97 9.90
C ILE A 271 0.69 23.97 9.75
N ASN A 272 1.09 24.62 10.84
CA ASN A 272 2.17 25.59 10.87
C ASN A 272 3.52 24.94 11.15
N ALA A 273 3.56 23.97 12.06
CA ALA A 273 4.77 23.25 12.44
C ALA A 273 4.44 21.92 13.10
N VAL A 274 5.33 20.95 12.95
CA VAL A 274 5.31 19.67 13.64
C VAL A 274 6.69 19.45 14.24
N HIS A 275 6.78 19.03 15.50
CA HIS A 275 8.06 18.71 16.13
C HIS A 275 7.92 17.58 17.16
N ILE A 276 9.04 16.92 17.44
CA ILE A 276 9.15 15.78 18.35
C ILE A 276 9.94 16.22 19.58
N THR A 277 9.46 15.87 20.77
CA THR A 277 10.12 16.09 22.06
C THR A 277 10.11 14.82 22.91
N ASP A 278 10.84 14.83 24.02
CA ASP A 278 10.59 13.88 25.11
C ASP A 278 9.17 14.08 25.70
N THR A 279 8.75 13.16 26.58
CA THR A 279 7.41 13.22 27.20
C THR A 279 7.24 14.43 28.14
N ALA A 280 8.34 14.96 28.68
CA ALA A 280 8.39 16.17 29.51
C ALA A 280 8.33 17.48 28.69
N GLY A 281 8.48 17.42 27.36
CA GLY A 281 8.43 18.55 26.45
C GLY A 281 9.78 19.18 26.09
N HIS A 282 10.91 18.54 26.43
CA HIS A 282 12.24 19.01 26.04
C HIS A 282 12.64 18.51 24.65
N GLN A 283 13.39 19.34 23.93
CA GLN A 283 13.94 18.96 22.63
C GLN A 283 14.93 17.80 22.77
N ILE A 284 14.75 16.77 21.94
CA ILE A 284 15.66 15.62 21.85
C ILE A 284 17.02 16.10 21.30
N LYS A 285 18.11 15.69 21.96
CA LYS A 285 19.49 16.01 21.58
C LYS A 285 20.32 14.74 21.57
N GLY A 286 20.88 14.40 20.40
CA GLY A 286 21.57 13.12 20.20
C GLY A 286 20.60 11.94 20.30
N VAL A 287 21.15 10.76 20.56
CA VAL A 287 20.42 9.49 20.57
C VAL A 287 19.40 9.44 21.70
N PHE A 288 18.13 9.40 21.34
CA PHE A 288 17.03 9.29 22.27
C PHE A 288 16.84 7.84 22.75
N LYS A 289 16.68 7.63 24.05
CA LYS A 289 16.64 6.28 24.65
C LYS A 289 15.34 5.95 25.39
N GLU A 290 14.38 6.87 25.40
CA GLU A 290 13.09 6.62 26.04
C GLU A 290 12.13 5.96 25.06
N LYS A 291 11.20 5.17 25.60
CA LYS A 291 10.23 4.36 24.83
C LYS A 291 9.08 5.16 24.24
N GLU A 292 8.99 6.44 24.56
CA GLU A 292 7.87 7.28 24.16
C GLU A 292 8.38 8.62 23.67
N ILE A 293 7.86 9.07 22.52
CA ILE A 293 8.07 10.41 21.99
C ILE A 293 6.78 11.20 22.03
N LYS A 294 6.88 12.52 22.18
CA LYS A 294 5.73 13.41 22.15
C LYS A 294 5.76 14.25 20.89
N VAL A 295 4.69 14.16 20.10
CA VAL A 295 4.54 14.90 18.85
C VAL A 295 3.66 16.12 19.10
N TRP A 296 4.19 17.28 18.77
CA TRP A 296 3.51 18.56 18.87
C TRP A 296 3.13 19.07 17.49
N ILE A 297 1.86 19.45 17.37
CA ILE A 297 1.26 19.90 16.12
C ILE A 297 0.71 21.29 16.36
N ASN A 298 1.36 22.29 15.76
CA ASN A 298 0.89 23.65 15.74
C ASN A 298 0.11 23.87 14.45
N SER A 299 -1.15 24.28 14.57
CA SER A 299 -2.11 24.42 13.49
C SER A 299 -2.94 25.68 13.68
N THR A 300 -3.54 26.17 12.60
CA THR A 300 -4.48 27.28 12.65
C THR A 300 -5.72 26.89 11.87
N GLY A 301 -6.90 26.98 12.50
CA GLY A 301 -8.18 26.72 11.84
C GLY A 301 -8.46 25.23 11.55
N LEU A 302 -7.76 24.31 12.23
CA LEU A 302 -7.94 22.86 12.10
C LEU A 302 -8.56 22.20 13.34
N THR A 303 -8.89 22.97 14.39
CA THR A 303 -9.61 22.46 15.57
C THR A 303 -10.94 21.81 15.14
N GLY A 304 -11.17 20.56 15.54
CA GLY A 304 -12.32 19.74 15.14
C GLY A 304 -12.21 19.06 13.77
N LYS A 305 -11.06 19.14 13.08
CA LYS A 305 -10.80 18.46 11.81
C LYS A 305 -9.94 17.21 12.01
N GLU A 306 -10.19 16.20 11.18
CA GLU A 306 -9.40 14.96 11.15
C GLU A 306 -8.11 15.16 10.36
N VAL A 307 -7.01 14.69 10.94
CA VAL A 307 -5.67 14.64 10.33
C VAL A 307 -5.09 13.24 10.49
N CYS A 308 -4.10 12.90 9.66
CA CYS A 308 -3.37 11.63 9.73
C CYS A 308 -1.91 11.90 10.09
N LEU A 309 -1.43 11.26 11.15
CA LEU A 309 -0.02 11.21 11.49
C LEU A 309 0.62 9.98 10.86
N LYS A 310 1.81 10.17 10.30
CA LYS A 310 2.67 9.11 9.78
C LYS A 310 4.06 9.27 10.38
N LEU A 311 4.57 8.24 11.04
CA LEU A 311 5.94 8.20 11.58
C LEU A 311 6.76 7.33 10.65
N TYR A 312 7.92 7.85 10.24
CA TYR A 312 8.84 7.19 9.32
C TYR A 312 10.19 6.99 9.98
N ASP A 313 10.90 5.97 9.50
CA ASP A 313 12.35 5.89 9.54
C ASP A 313 12.94 6.53 8.29
N GLU A 314 14.03 7.28 8.43
CA GLU A 314 14.68 7.95 7.31
C GLU A 314 15.80 7.11 6.71
N ASP A 315 15.43 6.14 5.88
CA ASP A 315 16.41 5.33 5.16
C ASP A 315 17.02 6.04 3.94
N LEU A 316 18.27 5.69 3.62
CA LEU A 316 19.00 6.13 2.43
C LEU A 316 18.32 5.79 1.09
N VAL A 317 17.45 4.77 1.05
CA VAL A 317 16.86 4.22 -0.19
C VAL A 317 15.36 4.49 -0.31
N SER A 318 14.62 4.44 0.80
CA SER A 318 13.19 4.72 0.85
C SER A 318 12.76 4.75 2.31
N ASN A 319 12.27 5.89 2.79
CA ASN A 319 11.82 6.06 4.17
C ASN A 319 10.75 5.00 4.52
N ASP A 320 11.02 4.17 5.52
CA ASP A 320 10.10 3.12 5.96
C ASP A 320 8.98 3.70 6.84
N LEU A 321 7.72 3.43 6.49
CA LEU A 321 6.58 3.86 7.30
C LEU A 321 6.42 2.95 8.53
N LEU A 322 6.78 3.47 9.70
CA LEU A 322 6.75 2.74 10.96
C LEU A 322 5.35 2.69 11.59
N PHE A 323 4.62 3.81 11.54
CA PHE A 323 3.36 3.98 12.25
C PHE A 323 2.44 4.98 11.56
N THR A 324 1.12 4.76 11.62
CA THR A 324 0.13 5.73 11.14
C THR A 324 -1.11 5.75 12.03
N GLU A 325 -1.63 6.94 12.30
CA GLU A 325 -2.81 7.14 13.15
C GLU A 325 -3.64 8.34 12.68
N ASN A 326 -4.96 8.18 12.62
CA ASN A 326 -5.89 9.26 12.34
C ASN A 326 -6.50 9.77 13.65
N PHE A 327 -6.57 11.09 13.84
CA PHE A 327 -7.21 11.69 15.01
C PHE A 327 -7.77 13.08 14.69
N THR A 328 -8.60 13.59 15.60
CA THR A 328 -9.17 14.94 15.51
C THR A 328 -8.32 15.93 16.30
N ILE A 329 -7.90 17.03 15.67
CA ILE A 329 -7.18 18.12 16.35
C ILE A 329 -8.12 18.79 17.36
N LYS A 330 -7.76 18.73 18.65
CA LYS A 330 -8.59 19.28 19.75
C LYS A 330 -8.34 20.76 20.05
N SER A 331 -7.21 21.29 19.58
CA SER A 331 -6.74 22.65 19.83
C SER A 331 -5.68 23.03 18.81
N ASP A 332 -5.49 24.32 18.56
CA ASP A 332 -4.49 24.83 17.62
C ASP A 332 -3.06 24.35 17.94
N LEU A 333 -2.72 24.16 19.22
CA LEU A 333 -1.57 23.37 19.65
C LEU A 333 -2.06 22.02 20.19
N HIS A 334 -1.79 20.95 19.46
CA HIS A 334 -2.20 19.59 19.82
C HIS A 334 -0.97 18.73 20.08
N ALA A 335 -1.00 17.92 21.15
CA ALA A 335 0.08 17.02 21.49
C ALA A 335 -0.43 15.59 21.64
N LEU A 336 0.33 14.63 21.13
CA LEU A 336 0.08 13.20 21.31
C LEU A 336 1.38 12.48 21.67
N VAL A 337 1.25 11.33 22.34
CA VAL A 337 2.39 10.49 22.74
C VAL A 337 2.38 9.24 21.87
N VAL A 338 3.53 8.88 21.31
CA VAL A 338 3.74 7.69 20.47
C VAL A 338 4.71 6.76 21.19
N SER A 339 4.27 5.54 21.49
CA SER A 339 5.09 4.51 22.15
C SER A 339 5.90 3.71 21.12
N LEU A 340 7.21 3.96 21.08
CA LEU A 340 8.17 3.36 20.15
C LEU A 340 8.43 1.88 20.44
N ASP A 341 8.29 1.44 21.69
CA ASP A 341 8.45 0.03 22.10
C ASP A 341 7.32 -0.91 21.62
N THR A 342 6.34 -0.35 20.92
CA THR A 342 5.28 -1.09 20.21
C THR A 342 5.60 -1.32 18.73
N ILE A 343 6.57 -0.59 18.19
CA ILE A 343 7.01 -0.62 16.79
C ILE A 343 8.13 -1.68 16.66
N SER A 344 8.03 -2.56 15.65
CA SER A 344 9.00 -3.66 15.43
C SER A 344 10.30 -3.11 14.85
N ARG A 345 11.44 -3.59 15.35
CA ARG A 345 12.78 -3.23 14.84
C ARG A 345 13.05 -3.68 13.39
N SER A 346 12.23 -4.56 12.82
CA SER A 346 12.33 -4.99 11.40
C SER A 346 11.52 -4.13 10.43
N LEU A 347 10.69 -3.20 10.94
CA LEU A 347 9.99 -2.23 10.11
C LEU A 347 10.86 -1.01 9.78
N SER A 348 12.03 -0.90 10.40
CA SER A 348 12.93 0.24 10.45
C SER A 348 14.26 -0.07 9.75
N GLY A 349 14.22 -0.76 8.60
CA GLY A 349 15.43 -1.33 8.01
C GLY A 349 16.06 -2.46 8.86
N SER A 350 16.57 -3.50 8.21
CA SER A 350 17.62 -4.33 8.79
C SER A 350 18.42 -4.94 7.64
N ASN A 351 19.26 -4.13 7.03
CA ASN A 351 20.40 -4.64 6.28
C ASN A 351 21.65 -4.43 7.12
N TRP A 352 22.67 -5.25 6.88
CA TRP A 352 23.95 -5.42 7.59
C TRP A 352 24.85 -4.15 7.65
N ALA A 353 24.29 -2.94 7.70
CA ALA A 353 25.01 -1.67 7.69
C ALA A 353 24.34 -0.56 8.53
N GLU A 354 23.24 -0.84 9.21
CA GLU A 354 22.53 0.14 10.03
C GLU A 354 23.14 0.22 11.44
N GLY A 355 23.37 1.43 11.92
CA GLY A 355 23.96 1.67 13.24
C GLY A 355 23.04 1.26 14.39
N ASP A 356 23.44 1.54 15.62
CA ASP A 356 22.62 1.26 16.81
C ASP A 356 21.44 2.25 17.00
N GLU A 357 21.10 3.05 15.97
CA GLU A 357 20.20 4.21 16.03
C GLU A 357 19.28 4.24 14.79
N GLN A 358 18.04 4.71 14.96
CA GLN A 358 17.01 4.91 13.94
C GLN A 358 16.63 6.38 13.80
N GLU A 359 16.40 6.84 12.58
CA GLU A 359 16.30 8.26 12.23
C GLU A 359 14.83 8.64 12.00
N LEU A 360 14.14 9.00 13.08
CA LEU A 360 12.68 9.16 13.04
C LEU A 360 12.23 10.56 12.62
N PHE A 361 11.22 10.64 11.74
CA PHE A 361 10.46 11.89 11.54
C PHE A 361 8.96 11.65 11.37
N VAL A 362 8.17 12.68 11.64
CA VAL A 362 6.70 12.64 11.56
C VAL A 362 6.19 13.51 10.43
N GLU A 363 5.23 13.00 9.67
CA GLU A 363 4.40 13.77 8.74
C GLU A 363 2.96 13.87 9.26
N ILE A 364 2.38 15.08 9.21
CA ILE A 364 0.96 15.31 9.46
C ILE A 364 0.27 15.67 8.15
N GLU A 365 -0.70 14.86 7.75
CA GLU A 365 -1.58 15.06 6.60
C GLU A 365 -2.93 15.64 7.02
N VAL A 366 -3.33 16.74 6.41
CA VAL A 366 -4.69 17.28 6.52
C VAL A 366 -5.59 16.55 5.53
N LEU A 367 -6.45 15.64 6.01
CA LEU A 367 -7.21 14.73 5.14
C LEU A 367 -8.14 15.43 4.14
N GLN A 368 -8.57 16.66 4.43
CA GLN A 368 -9.47 17.41 3.56
C GLN A 368 -8.74 18.09 2.39
N THR A 369 -7.46 18.45 2.54
CA THR A 369 -6.67 19.17 1.53
C THR A 369 -5.52 18.34 0.96
N HIS A 370 -5.15 17.25 1.64
CA HIS A 370 -3.92 16.48 1.41
C HIS A 370 -2.67 17.37 1.45
N ASP A 371 -2.67 18.39 2.32
CA ASP A 371 -1.47 19.14 2.66
C ASP A 371 -0.69 18.39 3.74
N PHE A 372 0.64 18.41 3.63
CA PHE A 372 1.53 17.69 4.54
C PHE A 372 2.56 18.63 5.15
N VAL A 373 2.88 18.44 6.43
CA VAL A 373 4.00 19.11 7.10
C VAL A 373 4.82 18.07 7.83
N LYS A 374 6.15 18.12 7.65
CA LYS A 374 7.10 17.19 8.26
C LYS A 374 7.77 17.81 9.49
N SER A 375 8.12 16.98 10.47
CA SER A 375 9.01 17.37 11.57
C SER A 375 10.48 17.32 11.16
N ALA A 376 11.35 17.82 12.04
CA ALA A 376 12.76 17.44 12.02
C ALA A 376 12.93 15.94 12.34
N VAL A 377 14.05 15.38 11.90
CA VAL A 377 14.49 14.02 12.20
C VAL A 377 15.09 13.98 13.60
N VAL A 378 14.85 12.89 14.33
CA VAL A 378 15.41 12.62 15.65
C VAL A 378 16.01 11.23 15.68
N ASP A 379 17.25 11.12 16.16
CA ASP A 379 17.94 9.85 16.29
C ASP A 379 17.43 9.13 17.55
N VAL A 380 17.02 7.88 17.42
CA VAL A 380 16.49 7.06 18.51
C VAL A 380 17.26 5.75 18.59
N ASP A 381 17.71 5.37 19.77
CA ASP A 381 18.42 4.12 20.01
C ASP A 381 17.55 2.93 19.56
N ALA A 382 18.08 2.11 18.65
CA ALA A 382 17.35 1.02 18.01
C ALA A 382 16.88 -0.04 19.03
N THR A 383 17.46 -0.08 20.23
CA THR A 383 17.03 -0.97 21.33
C THR A 383 15.74 -0.53 22.01
N VAL A 384 15.31 0.72 21.78
CA VAL A 384 14.04 1.26 22.26
C VAL A 384 12.86 0.59 21.57
N PHE A 385 13.04 0.21 20.31
CA PHE A 385 12.03 -0.48 19.50
C PHE A 385 11.87 -1.93 19.96
N LYS A 386 10.73 -2.52 19.63
CA LYS A 386 10.46 -3.91 19.97
C LYS A 386 11.41 -4.85 19.21
N PRO A 387 12.22 -5.67 19.89
CA PRO A 387 13.11 -6.62 19.22
C PRO A 387 12.33 -7.62 18.36
N ASP A 388 12.86 -7.93 17.18
CA ASP A 388 12.28 -8.96 16.32
C ASP A 388 12.56 -10.36 16.88
N PRO A 389 11.69 -11.35 16.61
CA PRO A 389 11.91 -12.73 17.05
C PRO A 389 13.17 -13.31 16.36
N VAL A 390 14.20 -13.65 17.12
CA VAL A 390 15.42 -14.31 16.62
C VAL A 390 15.10 -15.72 16.12
N GLU A 391 15.54 -16.07 14.90
CA GLU A 391 15.60 -17.46 14.42
C GLU A 391 16.68 -18.23 15.21
N GLN A 392 16.26 -19.18 16.05
CA GLN A 392 17.19 -20.10 16.70
C GLN A 392 17.61 -21.20 15.72
N THR A 393 18.89 -21.16 15.33
CA THR A 393 19.63 -22.35 14.91
C THR A 393 20.15 -23.07 16.16
N ASN A 394 20.06 -24.40 16.16
CA ASN A 394 20.33 -25.27 17.31
C ASN A 394 21.71 -25.05 17.95
N LYS A 395 21.75 -24.83 19.27
CA LYS A 395 22.76 -25.39 20.21
C LYS A 395 22.31 -25.27 21.69
N VAL A 396 22.27 -26.44 22.32
CA VAL A 396 22.35 -26.87 23.74
C VAL A 396 22.22 -25.83 24.89
N ALA A 397 21.45 -26.26 25.90
CA ALA A 397 21.10 -25.64 27.18
C ALA A 397 22.18 -24.88 27.96
N LYS A 398 21.78 -23.74 28.56
CA LYS A 398 21.98 -23.43 29.98
C LYS A 398 21.01 -22.34 30.48
N VAL A 399 20.76 -22.43 31.78
CA VAL A 399 19.73 -21.77 32.59
C VAL A 399 20.13 -20.35 33.00
N GLY A 400 19.12 -19.48 33.09
CA GLY A 400 19.02 -18.41 34.11
C GLY A 400 19.46 -17.01 33.68
N GLU A 401 18.51 -16.09 33.51
CA GLU A 401 18.26 -15.01 34.48
C GLU A 401 17.01 -14.22 34.10
N ALA A 402 16.27 -13.83 35.13
CA ALA A 402 14.98 -13.17 35.02
C ALA A 402 15.17 -11.66 35.04
N ASP A 403 14.43 -10.94 34.20
CA ASP A 403 14.15 -9.53 34.42
C ASP A 403 12.65 -9.24 34.37
N LYS A 404 12.18 -8.66 35.48
CA LYS A 404 10.81 -8.28 35.75
C LYS A 404 10.49 -6.99 35.00
N ASN A 405 9.48 -7.03 34.14
CA ASN A 405 8.64 -5.86 33.86
C ASN A 405 7.28 -6.31 33.34
N ASP A 406 6.24 -5.82 34.00
CA ASP A 406 4.83 -6.15 33.80
C ASP A 406 4.38 -6.07 32.33
N LYS A 407 4.27 -7.22 31.66
CA LYS A 407 3.59 -7.35 30.37
C LYS A 407 2.37 -8.24 30.54
N LYS A 408 1.19 -7.67 30.28
CA LYS A 408 -0.05 -8.41 30.09
C LYS A 408 0.20 -9.51 29.05
N GLU A 409 0.19 -10.78 29.45
CA GLU A 409 0.31 -11.92 28.54
C GLU A 409 -0.85 -11.88 27.53
N LYS A 410 -0.52 -11.66 26.25
CA LYS A 410 -1.49 -11.84 25.16
C LYS A 410 -1.75 -13.34 25.02
N VAL A 411 -3.00 -13.75 25.13
CA VAL A 411 -3.41 -15.13 24.86
C VAL A 411 -3.03 -15.48 23.42
N VAL A 412 -2.10 -16.42 23.26
CA VAL A 412 -1.72 -16.95 21.94
C VAL A 412 -2.81 -17.94 21.51
N CYS A 413 -3.54 -17.63 20.44
CA CYS A 413 -4.51 -18.55 19.88
C CYS A 413 -3.78 -19.66 19.10
N GLN A 414 -3.78 -20.90 19.62
CA GLN A 414 -3.07 -22.01 18.97
C GLN A 414 -3.53 -22.24 17.52
N LYS A 415 -4.84 -22.17 17.26
CA LYS A 415 -5.42 -22.30 15.90
C LYS A 415 -4.95 -21.23 14.91
N CYS A 416 -4.52 -20.07 15.40
CA CYS A 416 -3.92 -19.04 14.56
C CYS A 416 -2.61 -19.59 13.96
N ILE A 417 -1.72 -20.09 14.80
CA ILE A 417 -0.39 -20.53 14.36
C ILE A 417 -0.36 -21.96 13.79
N ASP A 418 -1.42 -22.75 13.98
CA ASP A 418 -1.50 -24.12 13.44
C ASP A 418 -1.38 -24.13 11.90
N PRO A 419 -0.69 -25.11 11.31
CA PRO A 419 -0.65 -25.29 9.86
C PRO A 419 -2.03 -25.31 9.20
N VAL A 420 -2.13 -24.74 8.01
CA VAL A 420 -3.26 -25.03 7.11
C VAL A 420 -3.10 -26.47 6.65
N THR A 421 -4.16 -27.26 6.79
CA THR A 421 -4.14 -28.69 6.44
C THR A 421 -4.80 -28.95 5.08
N VAL A 422 -4.39 -30.03 4.40
CA VAL A 422 -5.00 -30.44 3.13
C VAL A 422 -6.50 -30.67 3.29
N ARG A 423 -6.91 -31.31 4.39
CA ARG A 423 -8.32 -31.57 4.69
C ARG A 423 -9.16 -30.30 4.77
N GLN A 424 -8.66 -29.27 5.46
CA GLN A 424 -9.34 -27.97 5.50
C GLN A 424 -9.53 -27.39 4.09
N LEU A 425 -8.57 -27.62 3.18
CA LEU A 425 -8.67 -27.17 1.80
C LEU A 425 -9.53 -28.08 0.93
N GLU A 426 -9.63 -29.39 1.20
CA GLU A 426 -10.55 -30.31 0.52
C GLU A 426 -12.01 -29.88 0.74
N ASP A 427 -12.37 -29.43 1.95
CA ASP A 427 -13.71 -28.91 2.25
C ASP A 427 -14.03 -27.63 1.45
N LEU A 428 -13.03 -26.77 1.26
CA LEU A 428 -13.18 -25.50 0.53
C LEU A 428 -13.12 -25.70 -1.00
N PHE A 429 -12.27 -26.59 -1.46
CA PHE A 429 -11.96 -26.83 -2.87
C PHE A 429 -12.18 -28.31 -3.23
N PRO A 430 -13.42 -28.82 -3.14
CA PRO A 430 -13.70 -30.25 -3.30
C PRO A 430 -13.45 -30.79 -4.73
N LYS A 431 -13.15 -29.91 -5.69
CA LYS A 431 -12.85 -30.28 -7.08
C LYS A 431 -11.37 -30.08 -7.44
N ALA A 432 -10.54 -29.64 -6.50
CA ALA A 432 -9.10 -29.50 -6.72
C ALA A 432 -8.41 -30.84 -6.49
N ASP A 433 -7.32 -31.09 -7.20
CA ASP A 433 -6.51 -32.28 -6.96
C ASP A 433 -5.70 -32.15 -5.65
N LYS A 434 -5.39 -33.31 -5.05
CA LYS A 434 -4.78 -33.38 -3.72
C LYS A 434 -3.37 -32.78 -3.68
N ASP A 435 -2.61 -32.88 -4.76
CA ASP A 435 -1.25 -32.34 -4.85
C ASP A 435 -1.26 -30.81 -4.94
N THR A 436 -2.21 -30.23 -5.66
CA THR A 436 -2.51 -28.80 -5.64
C THR A 436 -2.86 -28.33 -4.23
N LEU A 437 -3.78 -29.02 -3.54
CA LEU A 437 -4.17 -28.64 -2.18
C LEU A 437 -3.02 -28.75 -1.18
N LYS A 438 -2.21 -29.81 -1.29
CA LYS A 438 -0.97 -29.96 -0.52
C LYS A 438 -0.02 -28.79 -0.76
N THR A 439 0.21 -28.43 -2.02
CA THR A 439 1.08 -27.31 -2.39
C THR A 439 0.59 -25.99 -1.81
N ILE A 440 -0.73 -25.74 -1.84
CA ILE A 440 -1.33 -24.52 -1.27
C ILE A 440 -1.17 -24.49 0.25
N ALA A 441 -1.52 -25.59 0.93
CA ALA A 441 -1.45 -25.72 2.38
C ALA A 441 -0.01 -25.53 2.90
N GLU A 442 0.96 -26.19 2.27
CA GLU A 442 2.38 -26.09 2.62
C GLU A 442 2.92 -24.69 2.37
N THR A 443 2.60 -24.08 1.22
CA THR A 443 3.07 -22.74 0.87
C THR A 443 2.51 -21.68 1.83
N TYR A 444 1.20 -21.72 2.09
CA TYR A 444 0.57 -20.79 3.02
C TYR A 444 1.18 -20.94 4.42
N THR A 445 1.27 -22.17 4.91
CA THR A 445 1.83 -22.47 6.25
C THR A 445 3.28 -22.01 6.37
N LYS A 446 4.10 -22.26 5.35
CA LYS A 446 5.52 -21.87 5.34
C LYS A 446 5.70 -20.37 5.51
N HIS A 447 4.85 -19.57 4.86
CA HIS A 447 5.04 -18.11 4.76
C HIS A 447 4.13 -17.28 5.66
N MET A 448 3.10 -17.86 6.28
CA MET A 448 2.09 -17.09 7.04
C MET A 448 2.68 -16.31 8.21
N LYS A 449 3.68 -16.86 8.92
CA LYS A 449 4.30 -16.15 10.06
C LYS A 449 5.10 -14.93 9.60
N ALA A 450 5.91 -15.08 8.56
CA ALA A 450 6.71 -13.99 8.00
C ALA A 450 5.83 -12.85 7.45
N LEU A 451 4.69 -13.20 6.87
CA LEU A 451 3.72 -12.26 6.29
C LEU A 451 2.66 -11.78 7.28
N LYS A 452 2.76 -12.15 8.57
CA LYS A 452 1.78 -11.82 9.62
C LYS A 452 0.33 -12.20 9.21
N MET A 453 0.21 -13.34 8.52
CA MET A 453 -1.03 -13.96 8.03
C MET A 453 -1.37 -15.24 8.81
N ASP A 454 -0.80 -15.41 9.99
CA ASP A 454 -0.90 -16.58 10.84
C ASP A 454 -2.09 -16.49 11.81
N THR A 455 -3.18 -15.81 11.46
CA THR A 455 -4.39 -15.80 12.29
C THR A 455 -5.52 -16.60 11.64
N CYS A 456 -6.45 -17.12 12.46
CA CYS A 456 -7.67 -17.74 11.96
C CYS A 456 -8.43 -16.80 11.01
N TRP A 457 -8.42 -15.50 11.31
CA TRP A 457 -9.04 -14.47 10.49
C TRP A 457 -8.31 -14.31 9.16
N ASN A 458 -6.99 -14.25 9.14
CA ASN A 458 -6.21 -14.12 7.92
C ASN A 458 -6.39 -15.32 6.99
N LYS A 459 -6.40 -16.54 7.54
CA LYS A 459 -6.71 -17.75 6.78
C LYS A 459 -8.10 -17.67 6.16
N ALA A 460 -9.12 -17.37 6.97
CA ALA A 460 -10.49 -17.28 6.50
C ALA A 460 -10.67 -16.22 5.40
N HIS A 461 -10.13 -15.02 5.59
CA HIS A 461 -10.21 -13.94 4.61
C HIS A 461 -9.46 -14.26 3.33
N PHE A 462 -8.24 -14.79 3.41
CA PHE A 462 -7.46 -15.15 2.24
C PHE A 462 -8.18 -16.19 1.37
N PHE A 463 -8.64 -17.30 1.98
CA PHE A 463 -9.30 -18.37 1.24
C PHE A 463 -10.70 -17.98 0.74
N ALA A 464 -11.39 -17.02 1.39
CA ALA A 464 -12.65 -16.48 0.89
C ALA A 464 -12.46 -15.69 -0.42
N GLN A 465 -11.32 -15.02 -0.58
CA GLN A 465 -10.95 -14.39 -1.85
C GLN A 465 -10.60 -15.45 -2.89
N ALA A 466 -9.72 -16.39 -2.53
CA ALA A 466 -9.20 -17.39 -3.46
C ALA A 466 -10.29 -18.29 -4.05
N ILE A 467 -11.30 -18.69 -3.27
CA ILE A 467 -12.40 -19.54 -3.75
C ILE A 467 -13.33 -18.85 -4.74
N VAL A 468 -13.56 -17.55 -4.59
CA VAL A 468 -14.36 -16.78 -5.54
C VAL A 468 -13.60 -16.55 -6.85
N GLU A 469 -12.30 -16.26 -6.77
CA GLU A 469 -11.50 -15.95 -7.97
C GLU A 469 -11.08 -17.21 -8.76
N SER A 470 -10.80 -18.31 -8.05
CA SER A 470 -10.25 -19.56 -8.63
C SER A 470 -11.25 -20.70 -8.72
N GLY A 471 -12.43 -20.55 -8.10
CA GLY A 471 -13.49 -21.56 -8.04
C GLY A 471 -13.16 -22.77 -7.15
N LYS A 472 -14.12 -23.69 -7.01
CA LYS A 472 -14.00 -24.91 -6.18
C LYS A 472 -12.94 -25.91 -6.65
N SER A 473 -12.38 -25.73 -7.85
CA SER A 473 -11.27 -26.55 -8.37
C SER A 473 -9.90 -25.87 -8.21
N PHE A 474 -9.84 -24.68 -7.60
CA PHE A 474 -8.63 -23.85 -7.49
C PHE A 474 -7.87 -23.72 -8.83
N LYS A 475 -8.59 -23.53 -9.95
CA LYS A 475 -7.92 -23.47 -11.25
C LYS A 475 -7.40 -22.06 -11.49
N LEU A 476 -6.08 -21.91 -11.52
CA LEU A 476 -5.46 -20.65 -11.89
C LEU A 476 -5.79 -20.32 -13.35
N LYS A 477 -6.22 -19.09 -13.58
CA LYS A 477 -6.40 -18.54 -14.92
C LYS A 477 -5.03 -18.10 -15.45
N GLU A 478 -4.80 -18.23 -16.76
CA GLU A 478 -3.60 -17.70 -17.44
C GLU A 478 -3.47 -16.17 -17.35
N GLY A 479 -4.50 -15.52 -16.81
CA GLY A 479 -4.61 -14.10 -16.53
C GLY A 479 -6.00 -13.62 -16.90
N GLU A 480 -6.27 -12.35 -16.62
CA GLU A 480 -7.46 -11.68 -17.13
C GLU A 480 -7.48 -11.75 -18.66
N GLY A 481 -8.60 -12.21 -19.22
CA GLY A 481 -8.80 -12.30 -20.66
C GLY A 481 -9.24 -10.97 -21.24
N MET A 482 -8.70 -10.62 -22.40
CA MET A 482 -9.06 -9.39 -23.14
C MET A 482 -9.84 -9.68 -24.42
N ASN A 483 -10.57 -10.79 -24.43
CA ASN A 483 -11.34 -11.24 -25.59
C ASN A 483 -12.69 -10.51 -25.70
N TYR A 484 -12.65 -9.22 -26.06
CA TYR A 484 -13.82 -8.35 -26.18
C TYR A 484 -14.24 -8.14 -27.63
N LEU A 485 -15.54 -8.01 -27.89
CA LEU A 485 -16.05 -7.58 -29.21
C LEU A 485 -15.68 -6.12 -29.48
N ALA A 486 -15.39 -5.79 -30.74
CA ALA A 486 -15.12 -4.41 -31.15
C ALA A 486 -16.25 -3.44 -30.75
N ASP A 487 -17.50 -3.86 -30.94
CA ASP A 487 -18.68 -3.08 -30.54
C ASP A 487 -18.76 -2.91 -29.02
N ASP A 488 -18.50 -3.97 -28.24
CA ASP A 488 -18.47 -3.92 -26.78
C ASP A 488 -17.40 -2.93 -26.27
N LEU A 489 -16.24 -2.86 -26.93
CA LEU A 489 -15.16 -1.92 -26.61
C LEU A 489 -15.55 -0.48 -26.93
N TYR A 490 -16.14 -0.23 -28.10
CA TYR A 490 -16.47 1.11 -28.57
C TYR A 490 -17.77 1.66 -27.97
N LEU A 491 -18.86 0.93 -28.13
CA LEU A 491 -20.21 1.33 -27.68
C LEU A 491 -20.41 1.06 -26.20
N GLY A 492 -19.73 0.04 -25.66
CA GLY A 492 -20.02 -0.53 -24.35
C GLY A 492 -20.92 -1.76 -24.46
N ARG A 493 -21.19 -2.41 -23.33
CA ARG A 493 -22.12 -3.54 -23.26
C ARG A 493 -23.53 -3.04 -22.97
N TRP A 494 -24.52 -3.50 -23.74
CA TRP A 494 -25.92 -3.15 -23.48
C TRP A 494 -26.39 -3.73 -22.14
N ASP A 495 -26.87 -2.86 -21.24
CA ASP A 495 -27.56 -3.24 -20.01
C ASP A 495 -29.07 -3.11 -20.23
N PRO A 496 -29.82 -4.22 -20.36
CA PRO A 496 -31.26 -4.18 -20.60
C PRO A 496 -32.05 -3.63 -19.41
N LYS A 497 -31.53 -3.75 -18.17
CA LYS A 497 -32.19 -3.21 -16.98
C LYS A 497 -32.08 -1.69 -16.94
N LYS A 498 -30.92 -1.15 -17.31
CA LYS A 498 -30.68 0.30 -17.35
C LYS A 498 -31.01 0.95 -18.69
N LYS A 499 -31.39 0.14 -19.69
CA LYS A 499 -31.68 0.56 -21.08
C LYS A 499 -30.58 1.48 -21.66
N LYS A 500 -29.31 1.16 -21.38
CA LYS A 500 -28.17 1.94 -21.85
C LYS A 500 -26.93 1.07 -22.02
N TYR A 501 -26.00 1.53 -22.85
CA TYR A 501 -24.68 0.92 -22.95
C TYR A 501 -23.80 1.31 -21.75
N ILE A 502 -23.12 0.32 -21.18
CA ILE A 502 -22.16 0.45 -20.10
C ILE A 502 -20.76 0.37 -20.71
N THR A 503 -20.04 1.48 -20.66
CA THR A 503 -18.65 1.55 -21.13
C THR A 503 -17.80 0.54 -20.37
N ILE A 504 -17.13 -0.36 -21.10
CA ILE A 504 -16.23 -1.37 -20.53
C ILE A 504 -14.89 -0.71 -20.19
N PHE A 505 -14.26 -0.10 -21.20
CA PHE A 505 -13.01 0.65 -21.04
C PHE A 505 -13.15 2.05 -21.63
N SER A 506 -12.95 3.07 -20.80
CA SER A 506 -13.02 4.47 -21.22
C SER A 506 -12.06 4.82 -22.36
N TYR A 507 -10.95 4.07 -22.50
CA TYR A 507 -10.00 4.22 -23.60
C TYR A 507 -10.68 4.09 -24.97
N PHE A 508 -11.50 3.06 -25.18
CA PHE A 508 -12.07 2.75 -26.49
C PHE A 508 -13.33 3.57 -26.82
N LYS A 509 -13.96 4.21 -25.83
CA LYS A 509 -15.19 5.00 -26.01
C LYS A 509 -15.08 6.09 -27.08
N THR A 510 -13.90 6.69 -27.22
CA THR A 510 -13.64 7.75 -28.23
C THR A 510 -12.71 7.28 -29.35
N ARG A 511 -12.43 5.98 -29.43
CA ARG A 511 -11.41 5.40 -30.31
C ARG A 511 -11.98 4.23 -31.10
N LYS A 512 -12.98 4.52 -31.93
CA LYS A 512 -13.65 3.53 -32.78
C LYS A 512 -12.63 2.73 -33.59
N GLU A 513 -11.73 3.40 -34.30
CA GLU A 513 -10.76 2.73 -35.16
C GLU A 513 -9.90 1.72 -34.41
N GLU A 514 -9.39 2.08 -33.22
CA GLU A 514 -8.62 1.13 -32.39
C GLU A 514 -9.50 0.00 -31.84
N ALA A 515 -10.75 0.27 -31.46
CA ALA A 515 -11.67 -0.77 -30.98
C ALA A 515 -11.93 -1.84 -32.05
N TYR A 516 -12.13 -1.45 -33.31
CA TYR A 516 -12.32 -2.39 -34.42
C TYR A 516 -11.02 -3.00 -34.93
N LYS A 517 -9.88 -2.31 -34.75
CA LYS A 517 -8.57 -2.86 -35.08
C LYS A 517 -8.16 -4.01 -34.13
N TYR A 518 -8.47 -3.89 -32.84
CA TYR A 518 -7.99 -4.85 -31.84
C TYR A 518 -9.08 -5.77 -31.27
N GLY A 519 -10.35 -5.37 -31.33
CA GLY A 519 -11.48 -6.16 -30.82
C GLY A 519 -11.80 -7.37 -31.70
N ARG A 520 -12.49 -8.35 -31.12
CA ARG A 520 -13.06 -9.48 -31.86
C ARG A 520 -14.21 -9.01 -32.75
N ILE A 521 -14.27 -9.50 -33.99
CA ILE A 521 -15.38 -9.27 -34.91
C ILE A 521 -16.08 -10.60 -35.17
N GLU A 522 -17.40 -10.60 -35.02
CA GLU A 522 -18.28 -11.74 -35.27
C GLU A 522 -19.29 -11.37 -36.36
N GLU A 523 -19.48 -12.25 -37.34
CA GLU A 523 -20.53 -12.16 -38.35
C GLU A 523 -21.51 -13.32 -38.19
N ILE A 524 -22.79 -13.09 -38.51
CA ILE A 524 -23.79 -14.17 -38.58
C ILE A 524 -23.89 -14.62 -40.04
N LYS A 525 -23.50 -15.87 -40.30
CA LYS A 525 -23.70 -16.53 -41.60
C LYS A 525 -24.53 -17.79 -41.38
N ASN A 526 -25.64 -17.91 -42.11
CA ASN A 526 -26.58 -19.04 -42.01
C ASN A 526 -27.04 -19.33 -40.55
N GLY A 527 -27.32 -18.27 -39.78
CA GLY A 527 -27.73 -18.39 -38.38
C GLY A 527 -26.62 -18.78 -37.40
N LYS A 528 -25.38 -18.98 -37.86
CA LYS A 528 -24.22 -19.29 -37.02
C LYS A 528 -23.28 -18.10 -36.89
N LYS A 529 -22.79 -17.87 -35.68
CA LYS A 529 -21.73 -16.89 -35.41
C LYS A 529 -20.40 -17.40 -35.92
N ILE A 530 -19.73 -16.60 -36.75
CA ILE A 530 -18.40 -16.85 -37.28
C ILE A 530 -17.50 -15.70 -36.84
N VAL A 531 -16.39 -16.03 -36.17
CA VAL A 531 -15.36 -15.05 -35.79
C VAL A 531 -14.55 -14.73 -37.04
N THR A 532 -14.69 -13.52 -37.57
CA THR A 532 -13.92 -13.05 -38.75
C THR A 532 -12.62 -12.35 -38.36
N GLN A 533 -12.54 -11.84 -37.14
CA GLN A 533 -11.31 -11.31 -36.54
C GLN A 533 -11.23 -11.75 -35.08
N VAL A 534 -10.13 -12.38 -34.68
CA VAL A 534 -9.84 -12.68 -33.27
C VAL A 534 -9.36 -11.42 -32.55
N ALA A 535 -9.66 -11.29 -31.25
CA ALA A 535 -9.20 -10.15 -30.48
C ALA A 535 -7.67 -10.17 -30.32
N ASP A 536 -7.02 -9.04 -30.57
CA ASP A 536 -5.64 -8.79 -30.16
C ASP A 536 -5.63 -8.39 -28.67
N GLN A 537 -5.69 -9.42 -27.83
CA GLN A 537 -5.83 -9.31 -26.39
C GLN A 537 -4.66 -8.53 -25.75
N GLN A 538 -3.44 -8.70 -26.25
CA GLN A 538 -2.26 -8.01 -25.76
C GLN A 538 -2.32 -6.51 -26.07
N SER A 539 -2.68 -6.15 -27.30
CA SER A 539 -2.88 -4.74 -27.67
C SER A 539 -4.00 -4.07 -26.89
N ILE A 540 -5.09 -4.79 -26.59
CA ILE A 540 -6.17 -4.30 -25.73
C ILE A 540 -5.65 -4.06 -24.31
N ALA A 541 -5.00 -5.05 -23.69
CA ALA A 541 -4.47 -4.92 -22.32
C ALA A 541 -3.49 -3.75 -22.20
N ASN A 542 -2.52 -3.65 -23.12
CA ASN A 542 -1.51 -2.60 -23.12
C ASN A 542 -2.11 -1.18 -23.20
N ARG A 543 -3.24 -1.02 -23.89
CA ARG A 543 -3.95 0.27 -23.99
C ARG A 543 -4.76 0.58 -22.75
N VAL A 544 -5.50 -0.40 -22.26
CA VAL A 544 -6.39 -0.24 -21.12
C VAL A 544 -5.61 -0.01 -19.83
N TYR A 545 -4.45 -0.66 -19.69
CA TYR A 545 -3.64 -0.65 -18.47
C TYR A 545 -2.35 0.18 -18.56
N ALA A 546 -2.09 0.88 -19.66
CA ALA A 546 -0.97 1.83 -19.75
C ALA A 546 -1.06 2.91 -18.66
N ASN A 547 0.08 3.23 -18.04
CA ASN A 547 0.21 4.29 -17.03
C ASN A 547 -0.68 4.10 -15.79
N ARG A 548 -1.05 2.85 -15.45
CA ARG A 548 -1.85 2.51 -14.27
C ARG A 548 -1.06 1.62 -13.32
N VAL A 549 -1.11 1.92 -12.03
CA VAL A 549 -0.51 1.06 -10.97
C VAL A 549 0.95 0.70 -11.28
N GLY A 550 1.72 1.71 -11.69
CA GLY A 550 3.13 1.58 -12.07
C GLY A 550 3.40 1.07 -13.48
N ASN A 551 2.41 0.56 -14.22
CA ASN A 551 2.61 0.16 -15.62
C ASN A 551 3.11 1.35 -16.43
N LYS A 552 4.07 1.11 -17.32
CA LYS A 552 4.60 2.10 -18.26
C LYS A 552 3.65 2.29 -19.45
N GLY A 553 4.09 3.02 -20.47
CA GLY A 553 3.30 3.31 -21.68
C GLY A 553 2.86 2.07 -22.45
N ILE A 554 2.09 2.26 -23.51
CA ILE A 554 1.46 1.16 -24.29
C ILE A 554 2.53 0.23 -24.87
N GLU A 555 3.63 0.81 -25.32
CA GLU A 555 4.79 0.14 -25.93
C GLU A 555 5.58 -0.75 -24.98
N SER A 556 5.44 -0.56 -23.66
CA SER A 556 6.18 -1.34 -22.66
C SER A 556 5.76 -2.81 -22.57
N GLY A 557 4.55 -3.14 -23.01
CA GLY A 557 3.96 -4.47 -22.79
C GLY A 557 3.43 -4.71 -21.37
N ASP A 558 3.57 -3.73 -20.47
CA ASP A 558 3.20 -3.87 -19.06
C ASP A 558 1.72 -4.17 -18.85
N GLY A 559 0.85 -3.58 -19.66
CA GLY A 559 -0.58 -3.81 -19.53
C GLY A 559 -0.96 -5.27 -19.72
N TRP A 560 -0.29 -5.97 -20.65
CA TRP A 560 -0.44 -7.41 -20.81
C TRP A 560 0.32 -8.21 -19.75
N ASN A 561 1.59 -7.90 -19.54
CA ASN A 561 2.46 -8.67 -18.63
C ASN A 561 1.97 -8.59 -17.18
N PHE A 562 1.43 -7.47 -16.73
CA PHE A 562 0.95 -7.28 -15.36
C PHE A 562 -0.57 -7.14 -15.26
N ARG A 563 -1.33 -7.67 -16.24
CA ARG A 563 -2.78 -7.89 -16.07
C ARG A 563 -3.04 -8.91 -14.94
N GLY A 564 -4.24 -8.88 -14.37
CA GLY A 564 -4.65 -9.72 -13.24
C GLY A 564 -4.29 -11.19 -13.39
N LYS A 565 -3.50 -11.74 -12.46
CA LYS A 565 -3.16 -13.18 -12.39
C LYS A 565 -3.23 -13.72 -10.96
N GLY A 566 -3.21 -15.03 -10.82
CA GLY A 566 -3.10 -15.70 -9.52
C GLY A 566 -4.40 -15.69 -8.70
N CYS A 567 -4.26 -16.02 -7.41
CA CYS A 567 -5.38 -16.34 -6.52
C CYS A 567 -6.27 -15.15 -6.18
N ILE A 568 -5.75 -13.93 -6.27
CA ILE A 568 -6.48 -12.69 -5.95
C ILE A 568 -6.44 -11.65 -7.08
N GLN A 569 -6.08 -12.05 -8.31
CA GLN A 569 -5.94 -11.14 -9.45
C GLN A 569 -4.91 -10.01 -9.23
N LEU A 570 -3.67 -10.37 -8.86
CA LEU A 570 -2.55 -9.43 -8.74
C LEU A 570 -2.38 -8.65 -10.05
N THR A 571 -2.48 -7.32 -10.00
CA THR A 571 -2.55 -6.45 -11.18
C THR A 571 -1.66 -5.22 -11.04
N GLY A 572 -0.92 -4.88 -12.09
CA GLY A 572 -0.08 -3.68 -12.18
C GLY A 572 1.36 -3.87 -11.73
N ARG A 573 2.30 -3.27 -12.46
CA ARG A 573 3.75 -3.38 -12.25
C ARG A 573 4.16 -3.13 -10.80
N THR A 574 3.65 -2.09 -10.14
CA THR A 574 4.00 -1.78 -8.74
C THR A 574 3.67 -2.94 -7.81
N ASN A 575 2.53 -3.61 -8.04
CA ASN A 575 2.12 -4.75 -7.22
C ASN A 575 2.99 -5.97 -7.48
N TYR A 576 3.35 -6.21 -8.74
CA TYR A 576 4.28 -7.27 -9.11
C TYR A 576 5.67 -7.02 -8.52
N GLU A 577 6.22 -5.81 -8.62
CA GLU A 577 7.55 -5.45 -8.08
C GLU A 577 7.61 -5.63 -6.56
N ASN A 578 6.58 -5.22 -5.84
CA ASN A 578 6.53 -5.40 -4.40
C ASN A 578 6.34 -6.87 -4.00
N ALA A 579 5.45 -7.61 -4.67
CA ALA A 579 5.32 -9.05 -4.42
C ALA A 579 6.60 -9.82 -4.82
N ASN A 580 7.36 -9.32 -5.81
CA ASN A 580 8.61 -9.91 -6.27
C ASN A 580 9.65 -9.97 -5.15
N LYS A 581 9.66 -9.00 -4.25
CA LYS A 581 10.55 -9.00 -3.07
C LYS A 581 10.40 -10.29 -2.26
N TYR A 582 9.18 -10.79 -2.13
CA TYR A 582 8.88 -12.01 -1.40
C TYR A 582 9.10 -13.26 -2.26
N THR A 583 8.65 -13.26 -3.52
CA THR A 583 8.81 -14.45 -4.38
C THR A 583 10.27 -14.72 -4.74
N LEU A 584 11.09 -13.69 -4.93
CA LEU A 584 12.54 -13.83 -5.06
C LEU A 584 13.18 -14.34 -3.76
N LYS A 585 12.88 -13.70 -2.63
CA LYS A 585 13.49 -14.05 -1.34
C LYS A 585 13.19 -15.49 -0.92
N TYR A 586 11.93 -15.91 -1.04
CA TYR A 586 11.47 -17.16 -0.44
C TYR A 586 11.40 -18.35 -1.40
N GLU A 587 11.28 -18.09 -2.71
CA GLU A 587 11.09 -19.12 -3.73
C GLU A 587 11.99 -18.92 -4.97
N ASN A 588 12.92 -17.94 -4.94
CA ASN A 588 13.82 -17.59 -6.04
C ASN A 588 13.10 -17.40 -7.40
N ALA A 589 11.91 -16.79 -7.36
CA ALA A 589 11.06 -16.60 -8.52
C ALA A 589 10.90 -15.11 -8.86
N ASP A 590 11.48 -14.70 -9.98
CA ASP A 590 11.37 -13.33 -10.51
C ASP A 590 10.08 -13.14 -11.31
N ILE A 591 9.03 -12.66 -10.65
CA ILE A 591 7.71 -12.44 -11.26
C ILE A 591 7.62 -11.11 -12.03
N VAL A 592 8.60 -10.23 -11.92
CA VAL A 592 8.67 -9.02 -12.76
C VAL A 592 9.25 -9.39 -14.12
N LYS A 593 10.29 -10.23 -14.13
CA LYS A 593 10.89 -10.77 -15.36
C LYS A 593 9.98 -11.80 -16.03
N ASN A 594 9.32 -12.66 -15.26
CA ASN A 594 8.40 -13.68 -15.77
C ASN A 594 7.07 -13.69 -15.01
N SER A 595 6.19 -12.75 -15.38
CA SER A 595 4.88 -12.57 -14.75
C SER A 595 3.93 -13.76 -14.83
N ASP A 596 4.12 -14.63 -15.82
CA ASP A 596 3.32 -15.84 -16.03
C ASP A 596 3.48 -16.86 -14.91
N LEU A 597 4.56 -16.78 -14.12
CA LEU A 597 4.75 -17.61 -12.93
C LEU A 597 3.58 -17.47 -11.95
N VAL A 598 2.99 -16.28 -11.83
CA VAL A 598 1.83 -16.02 -10.96
C VAL A 598 0.57 -16.74 -11.46
N ALA A 599 0.47 -17.06 -12.75
CA ALA A 599 -0.65 -17.80 -13.33
C ALA A 599 -0.41 -19.32 -13.45
N LYS A 600 0.86 -19.74 -13.55
CA LYS A 600 1.22 -21.14 -13.87
C LYS A 600 1.78 -21.92 -12.68
N ASN A 601 2.33 -21.24 -11.67
CA ASN A 601 2.92 -21.89 -10.51
C ASN A 601 2.09 -21.60 -9.26
N ILE A 602 1.46 -22.63 -8.69
CA ILE A 602 0.59 -22.53 -7.52
C ILE A 602 1.31 -21.94 -6.31
N LYS A 603 2.57 -22.32 -6.05
CA LYS A 603 3.35 -21.76 -4.94
C LYS A 603 3.51 -20.25 -5.09
N ILE A 604 3.87 -19.80 -6.29
CA ILE A 604 4.08 -18.39 -6.59
C ILE A 604 2.76 -17.62 -6.57
N ALA A 605 1.67 -18.20 -7.07
CA ALA A 605 0.34 -17.61 -7.01
C ALA A 605 -0.12 -17.38 -5.57
N VAL A 606 0.06 -18.35 -4.69
CA VAL A 606 -0.29 -18.25 -3.26
C VAL A 606 0.61 -17.23 -2.57
N LEU A 607 1.93 -17.33 -2.71
CA LEU A 607 2.87 -16.44 -2.05
C LEU A 607 2.72 -14.98 -2.48
N SER A 608 2.60 -14.71 -3.78
CA SER A 608 2.40 -13.34 -4.28
C SER A 608 1.07 -12.74 -3.80
N SER A 609 0.03 -13.56 -3.66
CA SER A 609 -1.25 -13.14 -3.08
C SER A 609 -1.15 -12.83 -1.59
N MET A 610 -0.38 -13.63 -0.83
CA MET A 610 -0.11 -13.37 0.59
C MET A 610 0.75 -12.11 0.78
N ALA A 611 1.74 -11.90 -0.08
CA ALA A 611 2.56 -10.69 -0.07
C ALA A 611 1.69 -9.42 -0.25
N TYR A 612 0.71 -9.45 -1.16
CA TYR A 612 -0.23 -8.35 -1.33
C TYR A 612 -1.01 -8.02 -0.03
N PHE A 613 -1.42 -9.05 0.73
CA PHE A 613 -2.11 -8.85 2.00
C PHE A 613 -1.26 -8.12 3.03
N ASP A 614 0.04 -8.40 3.06
CA ASP A 614 0.99 -7.71 3.95
C ASP A 614 1.28 -6.29 3.49
N MET A 615 1.63 -6.13 2.21
CA MET A 615 1.97 -4.84 1.58
C MET A 615 0.88 -3.77 1.76
N TYR A 616 -0.39 -4.17 1.66
CA TYR A 616 -1.52 -3.25 1.77
C TYR A 616 -2.21 -3.28 3.14
N GLY A 617 -1.60 -3.94 4.14
CA GLY A 617 -2.14 -4.01 5.50
C GLY A 617 -3.49 -4.73 5.62
N VAL A 618 -3.85 -5.53 4.61
CA VAL A 618 -5.07 -6.36 4.63
C VAL A 618 -4.95 -7.39 5.74
N ASN A 619 -3.76 -7.95 5.96
CA ASN A 619 -3.48 -8.86 7.07
C ASN A 619 -3.87 -8.26 8.44
N LYS A 620 -3.55 -6.99 8.69
CA LYS A 620 -3.93 -6.28 9.92
C LYS A 620 -5.44 -6.05 9.99
N LYS A 621 -6.03 -5.52 8.92
CA LYS A 621 -7.46 -5.13 8.88
C LYS A 621 -8.44 -6.31 8.85
N ALA A 622 -8.00 -7.46 8.37
CA ALA A 622 -8.77 -8.70 8.35
C ALA A 622 -9.07 -9.26 9.75
N ASN A 623 -8.20 -8.99 10.72
CA ASN A 623 -8.38 -9.49 12.08
C ASN A 623 -9.62 -8.90 12.76
N ASN A 624 -10.45 -9.76 13.34
CA ASN A 624 -11.73 -9.40 13.96
C ASN A 624 -12.73 -8.68 13.02
N CYS A 625 -12.52 -8.75 11.70
CA CYS A 625 -13.42 -8.16 10.72
C CYS A 625 -14.31 -9.23 10.10
N LYS A 626 -15.64 -9.13 10.31
CA LYS A 626 -16.63 -9.96 9.60
C LYS A 626 -17.16 -9.32 8.31
N ASP A 627 -16.95 -8.02 8.14
CA ASP A 627 -17.43 -7.27 6.98
C ASP A 627 -16.43 -7.37 5.81
N VAL A 628 -16.46 -8.49 5.11
CA VAL A 628 -15.62 -8.75 3.94
C VAL A 628 -16.01 -7.80 2.81
N LYS A 629 -17.32 -7.69 2.53
CA LYS A 629 -17.84 -6.97 1.36
C LYS A 629 -17.41 -5.50 1.34
N ASN A 630 -17.49 -4.81 2.47
CA ASN A 630 -17.29 -3.37 2.52
C ASN A 630 -15.93 -2.96 3.10
N LYS A 631 -15.22 -3.84 3.83
CA LYS A 631 -13.93 -3.47 4.46
C LYS A 631 -12.71 -4.19 3.91
N ILE A 632 -12.84 -5.46 3.49
CA ILE A 632 -11.70 -6.30 3.07
C ILE A 632 -11.61 -6.41 1.55
N ALA A 633 -12.68 -6.85 0.87
CA ALA A 633 -12.69 -7.02 -0.57
C ALA A 633 -12.33 -5.72 -1.35
N PRO A 634 -12.78 -4.51 -0.91
CA PRO A 634 -12.37 -3.26 -1.56
C PRO A 634 -10.89 -2.92 -1.47
N MET A 635 -10.14 -3.55 -0.55
CA MET A 635 -8.68 -3.39 -0.49
C MET A 635 -7.95 -4.25 -1.51
N ILE A 636 -8.65 -5.22 -2.12
CA ILE A 636 -8.07 -6.22 -3.03
C ILE A 636 -8.46 -5.90 -4.47
N GLY A 637 -9.71 -5.49 -4.70
CA GLY A 637 -10.19 -5.18 -6.05
C GLY A 637 -11.53 -4.46 -6.08
N ASN A 638 -12.02 -4.25 -7.29
CA ASN A 638 -13.30 -3.59 -7.53
C ASN A 638 -14.47 -4.56 -7.42
N ASP A 639 -15.61 -4.03 -6.98
CA ASP A 639 -16.87 -4.76 -6.93
C ASP A 639 -17.49 -4.83 -8.33
N VAL A 640 -17.63 -6.04 -8.87
CA VAL A 640 -18.15 -6.30 -10.22
C VAL A 640 -19.42 -7.14 -10.16
N PRO A 641 -20.47 -6.78 -10.92
CA PRO A 641 -21.66 -7.61 -11.05
C PRO A 641 -21.38 -8.94 -11.74
N LEU A 642 -21.96 -10.01 -11.22
CA LEU A 642 -21.89 -11.37 -11.75
C LEU A 642 -23.19 -11.74 -12.47
N GLN A 643 -23.13 -12.78 -13.31
CA GLN A 643 -24.27 -13.21 -14.15
C GLN A 643 -25.50 -13.63 -13.33
N ASN A 644 -25.29 -14.13 -12.11
CA ASN A 644 -26.35 -14.53 -11.18
C ASN A 644 -27.03 -13.34 -10.46
N GLY A 645 -26.66 -12.10 -10.79
CA GLY A 645 -27.20 -10.89 -10.18
C GLY A 645 -26.55 -10.51 -8.84
N LYS A 646 -25.61 -11.31 -8.32
CA LYS A 646 -24.75 -10.96 -7.18
C LYS A 646 -23.55 -10.13 -7.65
N THR A 647 -22.70 -9.73 -6.71
CA THR A 647 -21.41 -9.11 -7.01
C THR A 647 -20.28 -9.98 -6.47
N ASN A 648 -19.07 -9.87 -7.02
CA ASN A 648 -17.93 -10.62 -6.53
C ASN A 648 -17.63 -10.33 -5.05
N HIS A 649 -17.81 -9.10 -4.57
CA HIS A 649 -17.63 -8.81 -3.13
C HIS A 649 -18.73 -9.46 -2.28
N GLY A 650 -19.96 -9.54 -2.81
CA GLY A 650 -21.04 -10.27 -2.18
C GLY A 650 -20.73 -11.77 -2.05
N GLU A 651 -20.26 -12.41 -3.12
CA GLU A 651 -19.87 -13.83 -3.07
C GLU A 651 -18.69 -14.08 -2.13
N LYS A 652 -17.75 -13.13 -1.99
CA LYS A 652 -16.65 -13.22 -1.03
C LYS A 652 -17.13 -13.15 0.42
N GLN A 653 -18.16 -12.35 0.69
CA GLN A 653 -18.82 -12.32 2.00
C GLN A 653 -19.50 -13.65 2.31
N GLU A 654 -20.29 -14.17 1.37
CA GLU A 654 -20.95 -15.47 1.52
C GLU A 654 -19.92 -16.59 1.72
N ALA A 655 -18.85 -16.60 0.92
CA ALA A 655 -17.79 -17.60 1.07
C ALA A 655 -17.11 -17.56 2.44
N PHE A 656 -16.93 -16.36 3.00
CA PHE A 656 -16.39 -16.19 4.35
C PHE A 656 -17.38 -16.69 5.40
N ASP A 657 -18.63 -16.23 5.37
CA ASP A 657 -19.64 -16.55 6.38
C ASP A 657 -20.02 -18.04 6.36
N ASP A 658 -20.15 -18.62 5.17
CA ASP A 658 -20.67 -19.97 5.02
C ASP A 658 -19.61 -21.06 5.13
N TYR A 659 -18.37 -20.78 4.73
CA TYR A 659 -17.33 -21.79 4.61
C TYR A 659 -16.07 -21.44 5.40
N THR A 660 -15.32 -20.41 4.99
CA THR A 660 -13.93 -20.26 5.45
C THR A 660 -13.84 -19.85 6.92
N SER A 661 -14.78 -19.04 7.42
CA SER A 661 -14.87 -18.69 8.84
C SER A 661 -15.04 -19.92 9.74
N LYS A 662 -15.82 -20.90 9.28
CA LYS A 662 -16.08 -22.17 9.99
C LYS A 662 -14.87 -23.09 9.90
N THR A 663 -14.32 -23.28 8.70
CA THR A 663 -13.12 -24.11 8.44
C THR A 663 -11.94 -23.68 9.31
N PHE A 664 -11.71 -22.37 9.44
CA PHE A 664 -10.61 -21.83 10.26
C PHE A 664 -11.03 -21.45 11.68
N SER A 665 -12.24 -21.83 12.11
CA SER A 665 -12.74 -21.69 13.48
C SER A 665 -12.65 -20.26 14.05
N ILE A 666 -12.97 -19.22 13.27
CA ILE A 666 -12.82 -17.83 13.73
C ILE A 666 -13.68 -17.52 14.97
N ALA A 667 -14.80 -18.23 15.16
CA ALA A 667 -15.67 -18.08 16.32
C ALA A 667 -14.95 -18.43 17.64
N ASN A 668 -13.94 -19.30 17.58
CA ASN A 668 -13.12 -19.73 18.71
C ASN A 668 -11.73 -19.05 18.70
N CYS A 669 -11.53 -18.05 17.84
CA CYS A 669 -10.26 -17.36 17.72
C CYS A 669 -10.05 -16.40 18.90
N LYS A 670 -8.95 -16.57 19.62
CA LYS A 670 -8.60 -15.72 20.78
C LYS A 670 -7.73 -14.50 20.41
N TYR A 671 -7.60 -14.21 19.11
CA TYR A 671 -6.78 -13.09 18.62
C TYR A 671 -7.22 -11.75 19.23
N GLY A 672 -6.30 -11.07 19.91
CA GLY A 672 -6.54 -9.74 20.48
C GLY A 672 -7.36 -9.73 21.79
N THR A 673 -7.66 -10.89 22.38
CA THR A 673 -8.34 -10.94 23.69
C THR A 673 -7.38 -10.58 24.83
N ALA A 674 -7.70 -9.54 25.60
CA ALA A 674 -7.05 -9.19 26.85
C ALA A 674 -7.97 -9.56 28.01
N VAL A 675 -7.44 -10.22 29.04
CA VAL A 675 -8.24 -10.64 30.21
C VAL A 675 -8.34 -9.47 31.20
N ASN A 676 -9.57 -9.05 31.52
CA ASN A 676 -9.83 -8.23 32.71
C ASN A 676 -9.66 -9.11 33.95
N LYS A 677 -8.90 -8.64 34.94
CA LYS A 677 -8.80 -9.27 36.26
C LYS A 677 -10.17 -9.21 36.93
N GLU A 678 -10.91 -10.31 36.90
CA GLU A 678 -11.78 -10.72 38.00
C GLU A 678 -11.27 -12.08 38.49
N GLU A 679 -10.88 -12.08 39.76
CA GLU A 679 -10.42 -13.18 40.63
C GLU A 679 -9.79 -14.42 39.98
N LYS A 680 -8.45 -14.47 40.06
CA LYS A 680 -7.66 -15.69 39.88
C LYS A 680 -8.19 -16.82 40.77
N LYS A 681 -8.67 -17.90 40.15
CA LYS A 681 -8.29 -19.26 40.55
C LYS A 681 -7.45 -19.84 39.43
N GLU A 682 -6.21 -20.20 39.75
CA GLU A 682 -5.34 -20.94 38.85
C GLU A 682 -5.99 -22.26 38.41
N THR A 683 -6.03 -22.52 37.11
CA THR A 683 -6.20 -23.85 36.51
C THR A 683 -5.18 -23.92 35.38
N GLY A 684 -4.00 -24.53 35.55
CA GLY A 684 -3.80 -25.97 35.67
C GLY A 684 -3.61 -26.56 34.26
N LYS A 685 -2.48 -27.23 33.97
CA LYS A 685 -2.31 -28.03 32.75
C LYS A 685 -3.54 -28.93 32.56
N GLY A 686 -4.26 -28.81 31.43
CA GLY A 686 -5.43 -29.66 31.15
C GLY A 686 -5.07 -31.15 31.09
N VAL A 687 -5.97 -32.02 31.55
CA VAL A 687 -5.76 -33.47 31.63
C VAL A 687 -5.56 -34.10 30.24
N THR A 688 -4.51 -34.90 30.05
CA THR A 688 -4.29 -35.65 28.79
C THR A 688 -4.35 -37.15 29.03
N ILE A 689 -5.34 -37.82 28.44
CA ILE A 689 -5.45 -39.29 28.42
C ILE A 689 -4.78 -39.79 27.13
N ARG A 690 -3.92 -40.80 27.21
CA ARG A 690 -3.28 -41.44 26.04
C ARG A 690 -3.75 -42.87 25.95
N LEU A 691 -4.39 -43.24 24.84
CA LEU A 691 -4.86 -44.59 24.53
C LEU A 691 -4.06 -45.14 23.36
N VAL A 692 -3.46 -46.31 23.52
CA VAL A 692 -2.77 -47.06 22.45
C VAL A 692 -3.53 -48.35 22.21
N ARG A 693 -4.15 -48.53 21.03
CA ARG A 693 -4.80 -49.78 20.62
C ARG A 693 -3.76 -50.86 20.40
N LYS A 694 -3.95 -52.05 21.01
CA LYS A 694 -2.97 -53.14 20.97
C LYS A 694 -3.56 -54.47 20.50
N TRP A 695 -4.79 -54.79 20.86
CA TRP A 695 -5.42 -56.07 20.51
C TRP A 695 -6.72 -55.84 19.77
N GLU A 696 -6.89 -56.52 18.63
CA GLU A 696 -8.12 -56.49 17.84
C GLU A 696 -8.63 -57.91 17.61
N THR A 697 -9.92 -58.11 17.79
CA THR A 697 -10.62 -59.35 17.42
C THR A 697 -11.76 -59.02 16.47
N LYS A 698 -12.49 -60.05 16.02
CA LYS A 698 -13.75 -59.86 15.29
C LYS A 698 -14.87 -59.21 16.11
N LYS A 699 -14.69 -59.05 17.42
CA LYS A 699 -15.71 -58.55 18.35
C LYS A 699 -15.34 -57.23 19.00
N SER A 700 -14.06 -56.91 19.18
CA SER A 700 -13.67 -55.71 19.92
C SER A 700 -12.27 -55.24 19.58
N THR A 701 -11.94 -54.03 20.01
CA THR A 701 -10.56 -53.51 20.04
C THR A 701 -10.22 -53.07 21.46
N ILE A 702 -9.10 -53.55 21.99
CA ILE A 702 -8.62 -53.20 23.32
C ILE A 702 -7.27 -52.47 23.22
N GLY A 703 -7.16 -51.37 23.94
CA GLY A 703 -5.93 -50.60 24.10
C GLY A 703 -5.54 -50.38 25.55
N GLU A 704 -4.28 -50.01 25.75
CA GLU A 704 -3.75 -49.54 27.04
C GLU A 704 -3.90 -48.03 27.11
N PHE A 705 -4.31 -47.49 28.26
CA PHE A 705 -4.33 -46.06 28.48
C PHE A 705 -3.56 -45.60 29.72
N THR A 706 -3.03 -44.38 29.65
CA THR A 706 -2.43 -43.65 30.76
C THR A 706 -2.98 -42.23 30.82
N ILE A 707 -2.92 -41.59 31.99
CA ILE A 707 -3.23 -40.16 32.12
C ILE A 707 -1.97 -39.41 32.53
N ASP A 708 -1.58 -38.42 31.73
CA ASP A 708 -0.39 -37.58 31.97
C ASP A 708 -0.46 -36.94 33.37
N ASP A 709 0.71 -36.80 33.99
CA ASP A 709 0.88 -36.25 35.35
C ASP A 709 0.12 -37.04 36.45
N SER A 710 -0.18 -38.34 36.24
CA SER A 710 -0.80 -39.24 37.23
C SER A 710 -0.33 -40.70 37.09
N ASP A 711 -0.60 -41.52 38.11
CA ASP A 711 -0.41 -42.98 38.07
C ASP A 711 -1.62 -43.72 37.47
N ILE A 712 -2.66 -43.00 37.02
CA ILE A 712 -3.88 -43.60 36.49
C ILE A 712 -3.59 -44.23 35.14
N LYS A 713 -3.76 -45.55 35.08
CA LYS A 713 -3.65 -46.38 33.88
C LYS A 713 -4.67 -47.51 33.90
N GLY A 714 -4.88 -48.12 32.75
CA GLY A 714 -5.78 -49.26 32.59
C GLY A 714 -5.97 -49.64 31.13
N TYR A 715 -7.12 -50.21 30.82
CA TYR A 715 -7.49 -50.65 29.48
C TYR A 715 -8.76 -49.96 29.01
N ILE A 716 -8.88 -49.72 27.71
CA ILE A 716 -10.11 -49.26 27.08
C ILE A 716 -10.53 -50.29 26.02
N LEU A 717 -11.78 -50.73 26.11
CA LEU A 717 -12.44 -51.55 25.09
C LEU A 717 -13.32 -50.65 24.21
N GLU A 718 -13.11 -50.75 22.90
CA GLU A 718 -13.89 -50.14 21.83
C GLU A 718 -14.55 -51.22 20.98
N GLU A 719 -15.49 -50.84 20.10
CA GLU A 719 -15.97 -51.76 19.07
C GLU A 719 -14.83 -52.20 18.12
N LYS A 720 -15.03 -53.33 17.45
CA LYS A 720 -14.25 -53.82 16.32
C LYS A 720 -14.16 -52.79 15.20
N GLY A 721 -13.19 -53.03 14.32
CA GLY A 721 -13.03 -52.24 13.10
C GLY A 721 -14.07 -52.59 12.04
N PRO A 722 -14.14 -51.81 10.95
CA PRO A 722 -13.31 -50.65 10.64
C PRO A 722 -13.65 -49.40 11.48
N ASP A 723 -12.77 -48.41 11.44
CA ASP A 723 -12.99 -47.10 12.06
C ASP A 723 -14.12 -46.35 11.31
N THR A 724 -14.99 -45.65 12.04
CA THR A 724 -16.02 -44.81 11.42
C THR A 724 -16.17 -43.48 12.14
N THR A 725 -16.51 -42.45 11.38
CA THR A 725 -16.95 -41.15 11.88
C THR A 725 -18.47 -41.01 11.89
N VAL A 726 -19.18 -41.94 11.24
CA VAL A 726 -20.63 -41.87 11.02
C VAL A 726 -21.39 -42.20 12.30
N SER A 727 -22.40 -41.38 12.62
CA SER A 727 -23.27 -41.61 13.77
C SER A 727 -24.23 -42.78 13.53
N GLY A 728 -24.54 -43.54 14.59
CA GLY A 728 -25.45 -44.69 14.52
C GLY A 728 -24.82 -45.97 13.96
N ILE A 729 -23.53 -45.97 13.63
CA ILE A 729 -22.79 -47.18 13.27
C ILE A 729 -21.97 -47.63 14.48
N GLU A 730 -22.22 -48.88 14.92
CA GLU A 730 -21.50 -49.56 16.01
C GLU A 730 -20.10 -49.96 15.55
N GLN A 731 -19.22 -48.97 15.46
CA GLN A 731 -17.83 -49.10 15.06
C GLN A 731 -17.01 -48.06 15.82
N ARG A 732 -15.75 -48.39 16.12
CA ARG A 732 -14.86 -47.49 16.86
C ARG A 732 -14.58 -46.19 16.11
N VAL A 733 -14.17 -45.17 16.85
CA VAL A 733 -13.72 -43.89 16.28
C VAL A 733 -12.37 -44.05 15.55
N PRO A 734 -11.97 -43.13 14.66
CA PRO A 734 -10.62 -43.14 14.10
C PRO A 734 -9.53 -42.90 15.15
N VAL A 735 -8.29 -43.31 14.88
CA VAL A 735 -7.14 -42.80 15.63
C VAL A 735 -7.05 -41.27 15.50
N GLY A 736 -6.62 -40.58 16.55
CA GLY A 736 -6.57 -39.13 16.55
C GLY A 736 -6.61 -38.51 17.94
N THR A 737 -6.58 -37.18 18.00
CA THR A 737 -6.76 -36.42 19.24
C THR A 737 -8.19 -35.93 19.33
N TYR A 738 -8.81 -36.14 20.49
CA TYR A 738 -10.17 -35.73 20.79
C TYR A 738 -10.19 -34.84 22.02
N ASN A 739 -10.98 -33.77 21.98
CA ASN A 739 -11.27 -32.96 23.15
C ASN A 739 -12.26 -33.70 24.05
N LEU A 740 -12.17 -33.46 25.36
CA LEU A 740 -13.06 -34.04 26.36
C LEU A 740 -13.95 -32.95 26.96
N LYS A 741 -15.22 -33.29 27.21
CA LYS A 741 -16.14 -32.47 27.99
C LYS A 741 -17.13 -33.31 28.77
N TRP A 742 -17.77 -32.73 29.78
CA TRP A 742 -18.83 -33.42 30.50
C TRP A 742 -20.06 -33.66 29.62
N HIS A 743 -20.60 -34.87 29.67
CA HIS A 743 -21.85 -35.24 29.02
C HIS A 743 -23.06 -34.86 29.89
N ASN A 744 -23.95 -34.04 29.32
CA ASN A 744 -25.17 -33.53 29.97
C ASN A 744 -26.47 -34.18 29.44
N GLY A 745 -26.39 -35.23 28.62
CA GLY A 745 -27.57 -35.91 28.07
C GLY A 745 -28.38 -36.67 29.13
N THR A 746 -29.54 -37.19 28.74
CA THR A 746 -30.44 -37.92 29.67
C THR A 746 -29.92 -39.32 30.03
N LYS A 747 -29.15 -39.96 29.13
CA LYS A 747 -28.50 -41.26 29.33
C LYS A 747 -27.02 -41.05 29.70
N LYS A 748 -26.48 -41.83 30.66
CA LYS A 748 -25.06 -41.83 31.08
C LYS A 748 -24.53 -40.41 31.46
N LYS A 749 -25.20 -39.72 32.41
CA LYS A 749 -24.79 -38.38 32.90
C LYS A 749 -23.45 -38.39 33.65
N GLY A 750 -22.70 -37.30 33.56
CA GLY A 750 -21.51 -37.08 34.38
C GLY A 750 -20.30 -37.92 33.97
N VAL A 751 -20.28 -38.38 32.71
CA VAL A 751 -19.13 -39.03 32.08
C VAL A 751 -18.50 -38.11 31.03
N LEU A 752 -17.28 -38.45 30.61
CA LEU A 752 -16.57 -37.68 29.59
C LEU A 752 -17.08 -38.05 28.20
N LYS A 753 -17.32 -37.02 27.38
CA LYS A 753 -17.64 -37.12 25.96
C LYS A 753 -16.44 -36.67 25.15
N LEU A 754 -16.02 -37.50 24.19
CA LEU A 754 -14.97 -37.15 23.24
C LEU A 754 -15.53 -36.63 21.92
N TYR A 755 -14.82 -35.66 21.33
CA TYR A 755 -15.17 -35.06 20.05
C TYR A 755 -13.95 -34.42 19.38
N ASN A 756 -13.96 -34.33 18.05
CA ASN A 756 -13.00 -33.55 17.28
C ASN A 756 -13.66 -33.04 15.99
N SER A 757 -12.86 -32.61 15.00
CA SER A 757 -13.38 -32.17 13.70
C SER A 757 -14.07 -33.27 12.90
N ASP A 758 -13.78 -34.53 13.22
CA ASP A 758 -14.12 -35.69 12.40
C ASP A 758 -15.29 -36.46 13.02
N VAL A 759 -15.31 -36.52 14.35
CA VAL A 759 -16.35 -37.14 15.16
C VAL A 759 -17.11 -36.02 15.87
N SER A 760 -18.30 -35.73 15.35
CA SER A 760 -19.20 -34.71 15.91
C SER A 760 -19.53 -35.00 17.37
N GLU A 761 -19.65 -33.94 18.16
CA GLU A 761 -20.15 -34.01 19.54
C GLU A 761 -21.54 -34.66 19.66
N ASP A 762 -22.34 -34.60 18.58
CA ASP A 762 -23.68 -35.17 18.52
C ASP A 762 -23.68 -36.69 18.38
N ARG A 763 -22.55 -37.27 17.92
CA ARG A 763 -22.36 -38.73 17.94
C ARG A 763 -22.31 -39.28 19.36
N ALA A 764 -22.06 -38.42 20.35
CA ALA A 764 -22.08 -38.75 21.76
C ALA A 764 -21.20 -39.95 22.12
N ILE A 765 -19.95 -39.97 21.63
CA ILE A 765 -18.98 -41.00 22.02
C ILE A 765 -18.49 -40.68 23.45
N LEU A 766 -18.78 -41.59 24.38
CA LEU A 766 -18.54 -41.40 25.81
C LEU A 766 -17.42 -42.31 26.32
N ILE A 767 -16.81 -41.95 27.44
CA ILE A 767 -15.99 -42.85 28.26
C ILE A 767 -16.86 -43.28 29.44
N HIS A 768 -17.39 -44.51 29.41
CA HIS A 768 -18.34 -44.96 30.42
C HIS A 768 -18.07 -46.40 30.88
N SER A 769 -18.75 -46.81 31.95
CA SER A 769 -18.62 -48.17 32.47
C SER A 769 -19.35 -49.15 31.57
N GLY A 770 -18.70 -50.25 31.27
CA GLY A 770 -19.19 -51.42 30.54
C GLY A 770 -18.08 -52.47 30.55
N ASN A 771 -18.37 -53.68 30.10
CA ASN A 771 -17.45 -54.80 30.23
C ASN A 771 -17.12 -55.46 28.89
N THR A 772 -18.04 -55.45 27.93
CA THR A 772 -17.87 -56.10 26.62
C THR A 772 -18.25 -55.16 25.46
N ALA A 773 -17.94 -55.57 24.23
CA ALA A 773 -18.26 -54.77 23.03
C ALA A 773 -19.76 -54.43 22.88
N THR A 774 -20.66 -55.29 23.38
CA THR A 774 -22.11 -55.05 23.36
C THR A 774 -22.53 -53.89 24.24
N ASP A 775 -21.70 -53.49 25.21
CA ASP A 775 -21.96 -52.35 26.09
C ASP A 775 -21.47 -51.04 25.47
N THR A 776 -20.71 -51.08 24.37
CA THR A 776 -20.04 -49.90 23.81
C THR A 776 -21.03 -48.95 23.13
N GLU A 777 -21.92 -49.46 22.26
CA GLU A 777 -22.69 -48.63 21.33
C GLU A 777 -21.76 -47.65 20.54
N GLY A 778 -20.51 -48.06 20.27
CA GLY A 778 -19.46 -47.22 19.67
C GLY A 778 -18.67 -46.33 20.64
N CYS A 779 -18.95 -46.37 21.95
CA CYS A 779 -18.24 -45.66 23.02
C CYS A 779 -16.97 -46.39 23.50
N LEU A 780 -16.24 -45.73 24.40
CA LEU A 780 -15.02 -46.25 25.05
C LEU A 780 -15.35 -46.79 26.45
N LEU A 781 -15.01 -48.04 26.71
CA LEU A 781 -15.23 -48.69 28.01
C LEU A 781 -13.91 -48.82 28.77
N ALA A 782 -13.72 -48.01 29.81
CA ALA A 782 -12.50 -48.05 30.62
C ALA A 782 -12.59 -49.11 31.72
N GLY A 783 -11.52 -49.88 31.95
CA GLY A 783 -11.40 -50.88 33.01
C GLY A 783 -9.98 -51.03 33.56
N SER A 784 -9.85 -51.62 34.75
CA SER A 784 -8.56 -51.85 35.42
C SER A 784 -7.84 -53.10 34.91
N THR A 785 -8.62 -54.10 34.49
CA THR A 785 -8.12 -55.39 34.00
C THR A 785 -8.69 -55.66 32.60
N LYS A 786 -8.05 -56.56 31.85
CA LYS A 786 -8.56 -57.02 30.56
C LYS A 786 -8.48 -58.55 30.45
N SER A 787 -9.36 -59.11 29.63
CA SER A 787 -9.21 -60.42 29.00
C SER A 787 -9.66 -60.31 27.54
N THR A 788 -9.68 -61.42 26.79
CA THR A 788 -10.19 -61.41 25.41
C THR A 788 -11.61 -60.87 25.37
N ASP A 789 -11.83 -59.81 24.57
CA ASP A 789 -13.12 -59.12 24.39
C ASP A 789 -13.79 -58.59 25.66
N PHE A 790 -13.01 -58.34 26.71
CA PHE A 790 -13.54 -57.91 28.00
C PHE A 790 -12.61 -56.97 28.77
N VAL A 791 -13.19 -56.00 29.47
CA VAL A 791 -12.51 -55.16 30.48
C VAL A 791 -13.21 -55.30 31.84
N GLY A 792 -12.43 -55.41 32.91
CA GLY A 792 -12.92 -55.57 34.29
C GLY A 792 -12.83 -54.30 35.13
N ASP A 793 -13.56 -54.26 36.25
CA ASP A 793 -13.59 -53.13 37.21
C ASP A 793 -13.95 -51.76 36.60
N SER A 794 -14.79 -51.77 35.56
CA SER A 794 -15.04 -50.59 34.75
C SER A 794 -15.71 -49.43 35.51
N LYS A 795 -16.62 -49.73 36.44
CA LYS A 795 -17.25 -48.70 37.30
C LYS A 795 -16.22 -47.96 38.15
N ALA A 796 -15.30 -48.69 38.78
CA ALA A 796 -14.26 -48.10 39.61
C ALA A 796 -13.29 -47.27 38.76
N LYS A 797 -12.85 -47.80 37.61
CA LYS A 797 -11.93 -47.10 36.71
C LYS A 797 -12.52 -45.83 36.12
N VAL A 798 -13.77 -45.85 35.68
CA VAL A 798 -14.46 -44.66 35.15
C VAL A 798 -14.66 -43.61 36.23
N LYS A 799 -14.98 -44.02 37.47
CA LYS A 799 -15.04 -43.11 38.61
C LYS A 799 -13.69 -42.46 38.87
N GLU A 800 -12.60 -43.23 38.87
CA GLU A 800 -11.23 -42.74 39.06
C GLU A 800 -10.83 -41.71 38.00
N ILE A 801 -11.08 -41.99 36.71
CA ILE A 801 -10.83 -41.05 35.61
C ILE A 801 -11.66 -39.77 35.80
N ASN A 802 -12.96 -39.91 36.09
CA ASN A 802 -13.85 -38.77 36.22
C ASN A 802 -13.50 -37.90 37.43
N ASP A 803 -13.13 -38.50 38.56
CA ASP A 803 -12.73 -37.77 39.76
C ASP A 803 -11.43 -37.00 39.54
N TYR A 804 -10.45 -37.61 38.84
CA TYR A 804 -9.23 -36.92 38.45
C TYR A 804 -9.50 -35.73 37.51
N VAL A 805 -10.36 -35.90 36.50
CA VAL A 805 -10.73 -34.81 35.58
C VAL A 805 -11.57 -33.73 36.27
N LYS A 806 -12.40 -34.09 37.28
CA LYS A 806 -13.11 -33.09 38.10
C LYS A 806 -12.15 -32.30 38.98
N GLU A 807 -11.15 -32.95 39.57
CA GLU A 807 -10.14 -32.31 40.41
C GLU A 807 -9.27 -31.34 39.59
N LYS A 808 -8.77 -31.79 38.43
CA LYS A 808 -7.87 -30.99 37.59
C LYS A 808 -8.59 -30.00 36.67
N GLY A 809 -9.88 -30.20 36.45
CA GLY A 809 -10.68 -29.44 35.51
C GLY A 809 -10.75 -30.11 34.13
N VAL A 810 -11.95 -30.08 33.53
CA VAL A 810 -12.19 -30.61 32.18
C VAL A 810 -11.76 -29.62 31.09
N GLU A 811 -11.51 -28.36 31.44
CA GLU A 811 -11.13 -27.32 30.49
C GLU A 811 -9.74 -27.62 29.89
N GLY A 812 -9.69 -27.84 28.58
CA GLY A 812 -8.46 -28.27 27.89
C GLY A 812 -8.14 -29.76 28.01
N ALA A 813 -9.01 -30.57 28.63
CA ALA A 813 -8.82 -32.01 28.71
C ALA A 813 -8.96 -32.68 27.33
N LYS A 814 -8.13 -33.68 27.05
CA LYS A 814 -8.09 -34.39 25.76
C LYS A 814 -7.76 -35.87 25.92
N ILE A 815 -8.15 -36.68 24.93
CA ILE A 815 -7.70 -38.05 24.74
C ILE A 815 -6.96 -38.18 23.40
N ILE A 816 -5.78 -38.80 23.41
CA ILE A 816 -4.97 -39.09 22.22
C ILE A 816 -5.05 -40.59 21.97
N ILE A 817 -5.66 -40.99 20.87
CA ILE A 817 -5.81 -42.39 20.45
C ILE A 817 -4.80 -42.70 19.35
N THR A 818 -3.95 -43.69 19.57
CA THR A 818 -3.01 -44.25 18.59
C THR A 818 -3.21 -45.76 18.46
N ALA A 819 -2.57 -46.39 17.48
CA ALA A 819 -2.62 -47.84 17.30
C ALA A 819 -1.21 -48.42 17.14
N LYS A 820 -0.97 -49.54 17.83
CA LYS A 820 0.22 -50.36 17.75
C LYS A 820 -0.19 -51.81 18.05
N TYR A 821 -0.79 -52.46 17.06
CA TYR A 821 -1.34 -53.80 17.20
C TYR A 821 -0.23 -54.85 17.46
N GLU A 822 -0.55 -55.81 18.33
CA GLU A 822 0.27 -56.96 18.71
C GLU A 822 -0.18 -58.25 18.04
#